data_AF-A0A9N9Q8E4-F1
#
_entry.id   AF-A0A9N9Q8E4-F1
#
_cell.length_a   1.000
_cell.length_b   1.000
_cell.length_c   1.000
_cell.angle_alpha   90.00
_cell.angle_beta   90.00
_cell.angle_gamma   90.00
#
_symmetry.space_group_name_H-M   'P 1'
#
loop_
_entity.id
_entity.type
_entity.pdbx_description
1 polymer ?
#
loop_
_entity_poly.entity_id
_entity_poly.type
_entity_poly.pdbx_seq_one_letter_code
_entity_poly.pdbx_strand_id
1 'polypeptide(L)'
;MEMPTGYLQVGLSINIKRTDGRVHSAIVAAVNNDQRCATVEWFEQGETKGKEVDMAAIESLNPEVIILKPGEEPKFNKLQRNPTHRQIPKSNNGMMPKSRITSFNGPNTNSNTNTNTNTHINSPADNTLVGNPPPITNIPTGKPSTNSQNPRRSNVVKEVEKLKKNREERRQRQAEEKEAKEAFLKMDPGNPHWELLNMIMEYQKGLEMKPITENDIIEDHLITVCVRKRPLNKKEVAKKEVDVITIPSKNQLIVHEPKNKVDLTKYLENQLFRFDFAFDESCTNDLVYKYTAQPLIRTIFEGGFATCFAYGQTGSGKTHTMGGDFKGKDQDCQKGIYAMVSADVFRLTNSPKYRHLNLVVSSSFFEIYSGKVFDLLNNKAKLRVLEDGKQQVQVVGLVEKVVYSTDEVLKLIQKGNQARTSGQTFANANSSRSHAVFQIFLRSNNNMSKIHGKFSLIDLAGNERGADTSSANRQTRMEGAEINKSLLALKECIRALGRRGAHLPFRVSKLTQVLKDSFVGSNSRTCMIAMISPGVSSCEHSLNTLRYADRVKELGGGDLPTNMGSESEQDDEGGMSQLRSFNEAEMTPEMLNFHQVISELEIAEDNMLDNHKQTIEAMQIAYHKSVEMLQTTEEVGYDQEVYCRKWEELLDSMIVTLSNAKKHVGDYKNILAAEEQLSRKTTKRK
;
A
#
# COMPACT_ATOMS: atom_id res chain seq x y z
N MET A 1 -47.38 3.92 -17.22
CA MET A 1 -46.81 2.59 -17.50
C MET A 1 -45.31 2.73 -17.45
N GLU A 2 -44.68 2.26 -16.37
CA GLU A 2 -43.23 2.23 -16.25
C GLU A 2 -42.65 1.27 -17.30
N MET A 3 -41.53 1.66 -17.91
CA MET A 3 -40.84 0.85 -18.91
C MET A 3 -40.07 -0.29 -18.23
N PRO A 4 -39.92 -1.48 -18.86
CA PRO A 4 -39.22 -2.60 -18.24
C PRO A 4 -37.73 -2.30 -18.02
N THR A 5 -37.24 -2.62 -16.83
CA THR A 5 -35.82 -2.53 -16.44
C THR A 5 -35.03 -3.73 -16.98
N GLY A 6 -34.61 -3.64 -18.25
CA GLY A 6 -33.47 -4.37 -18.82
C GLY A 6 -33.59 -5.91 -18.96
N TYR A 7 -32.66 -6.47 -19.74
CA TYR A 7 -32.47 -7.92 -19.86
C TYR A 7 -31.72 -8.45 -18.63
N LEU A 8 -31.98 -9.70 -18.23
CA LEU A 8 -31.21 -10.34 -17.17
C LEU A 8 -29.74 -10.46 -17.58
N GLN A 9 -28.86 -9.78 -16.86
CA GLN A 9 -27.42 -9.75 -17.10
C GLN A 9 -26.65 -9.63 -15.79
N VAL A 10 -25.36 -9.98 -15.81
CA VAL A 10 -24.47 -9.85 -14.66
C VAL A 10 -24.43 -8.39 -14.20
N GLY A 11 -24.54 -8.17 -12.88
CA GLY A 11 -24.61 -6.85 -12.24
C GLY A 11 -26.03 -6.29 -12.07
N LEU A 12 -27.07 -6.93 -12.61
CA LEU A 12 -28.46 -6.53 -12.38
C LEU A 12 -28.90 -6.91 -10.95
N SER A 13 -29.62 -6.00 -10.29
CA SER A 13 -30.22 -6.25 -8.97
C SER A 13 -31.61 -6.84 -9.15
N ILE A 14 -31.86 -8.02 -8.58
CA ILE A 14 -33.13 -8.76 -8.67
C ILE A 14 -33.59 -9.24 -7.29
N ASN A 15 -34.89 -9.41 -7.11
CA ASN A 15 -35.47 -10.01 -5.92
C ASN A 15 -35.43 -11.54 -5.98
N ILE A 16 -34.98 -12.17 -4.89
CA ILE A 16 -34.91 -13.62 -4.75
C ILE A 16 -35.60 -14.07 -3.46
N LYS A 17 -36.11 -15.31 -3.45
CA LYS A 17 -36.75 -15.92 -2.28
C LYS A 17 -35.81 -16.93 -1.62
N ARG A 18 -35.59 -16.76 -0.31
CA ARG A 18 -34.80 -17.66 0.54
C ARG A 18 -35.53 -18.96 0.84
N THR A 19 -34.79 -19.94 1.36
CA THR A 19 -35.35 -21.22 1.85
C THR A 19 -36.32 -21.04 3.01
N ASP A 20 -36.18 -19.97 3.80
CA ASP A 20 -37.10 -19.58 4.87
C ASP A 20 -38.34 -18.80 4.38
N GLY A 21 -38.47 -18.58 3.06
CA GLY A 21 -39.60 -17.90 2.45
C GLY A 21 -39.46 -16.37 2.33
N ARG A 22 -38.41 -15.75 2.90
CA ARG A 22 -38.20 -14.29 2.84
C ARG A 22 -37.71 -13.85 1.45
N VAL A 23 -38.28 -12.76 0.93
CA VAL A 23 -37.84 -12.14 -0.34
C VAL A 23 -36.89 -10.97 -0.04
N HIS A 24 -35.78 -10.89 -0.76
CA HIS A 24 -34.83 -9.76 -0.68
C HIS A 24 -34.12 -9.52 -2.02
N SER A 25 -33.46 -8.37 -2.16
CA SER A 25 -32.70 -8.02 -3.36
C SER A 25 -31.28 -8.60 -3.33
N ALA A 26 -30.84 -9.18 -4.45
CA ALA A 26 -29.52 -9.77 -4.67
C ALA A 26 -28.99 -9.36 -6.05
N ILE A 27 -27.66 -9.39 -6.23
CA ILE A 27 -27.01 -9.00 -7.48
C ILE A 27 -26.69 -10.27 -8.28
N VAL A 28 -27.00 -10.28 -9.58
CA VAL A 28 -26.65 -11.38 -10.48
C VAL A 28 -25.14 -11.41 -10.70
N ALA A 29 -24.47 -12.45 -10.22
CA ALA A 29 -23.02 -12.65 -10.36
C ALA A 29 -22.67 -13.44 -11.62
N ALA A 30 -23.51 -14.39 -12.05
CA ALA A 30 -23.34 -15.14 -13.28
C ALA A 30 -24.71 -15.58 -13.84
N VAL A 31 -24.79 -15.70 -15.17
CA VAL A 31 -25.98 -16.21 -15.87
C VAL A 31 -25.57 -17.43 -16.70
N ASN A 32 -26.21 -18.56 -16.45
CA ASN A 32 -26.03 -19.78 -17.23
C ASN A 32 -27.30 -20.09 -18.03
N ASN A 33 -27.27 -19.73 -19.31
CA ASN A 33 -28.40 -19.93 -20.21
C ASN A 33 -28.64 -21.40 -20.57
N ASP A 34 -27.60 -22.24 -20.54
CA ASP A 34 -27.70 -23.67 -20.87
C ASP A 34 -28.41 -24.45 -19.77
N GLN A 35 -28.16 -24.10 -18.51
CA GLN A 35 -28.79 -24.71 -17.33
C GLN A 35 -30.01 -23.95 -16.82
N ARG A 36 -30.40 -22.86 -17.49
CA ARG A 36 -31.50 -21.95 -17.10
C ARG A 36 -31.45 -21.52 -15.63
N CYS A 37 -30.28 -21.13 -15.16
CA CYS A 37 -30.06 -20.65 -13.79
C CYS A 37 -29.17 -19.41 -13.78
N ALA A 38 -29.28 -18.62 -12.72
CA ALA A 38 -28.40 -17.50 -12.45
C ALA A 38 -27.84 -17.61 -11.03
N THR A 39 -26.55 -17.38 -10.89
CA THR A 39 -25.89 -17.25 -9.59
C THR A 39 -26.09 -15.83 -9.11
N VAL A 40 -26.66 -15.67 -7.92
CA VAL A 40 -26.92 -14.39 -7.29
C VAL A 40 -26.16 -14.29 -5.97
N GLU A 41 -25.70 -13.08 -5.66
CA GLU A 41 -24.95 -12.79 -4.45
C GLU A 41 -25.59 -11.65 -3.66
N TRP A 42 -25.58 -11.77 -2.34
CA TRP A 42 -26.01 -10.70 -1.43
C TRP A 42 -25.12 -10.66 -0.19
N PHE A 43 -25.09 -9.50 0.47
CA PHE A 43 -24.27 -9.28 1.66
C PHE A 43 -25.11 -9.38 2.92
N GLU A 44 -24.70 -10.22 3.87
CA GLU A 44 -25.42 -10.41 5.13
C GLU A 44 -24.44 -10.71 6.27
N GLN A 45 -24.56 -9.98 7.39
CA GLN A 45 -23.75 -10.18 8.61
C GLN A 45 -22.22 -10.17 8.38
N GLY A 46 -21.74 -9.38 7.43
CA GLY A 46 -20.30 -9.23 7.18
C GLY A 46 -19.72 -10.24 6.18
N GLU A 47 -20.54 -11.13 5.62
CA GLU A 47 -20.13 -12.14 4.64
C GLU A 47 -20.95 -12.03 3.35
N THR A 48 -20.32 -12.32 2.21
CA THR A 48 -20.99 -12.46 0.92
C THR A 48 -21.53 -13.87 0.79
N LYS A 49 -22.84 -14.00 0.57
CA LYS A 49 -23.50 -15.28 0.35
C LYS A 49 -23.96 -15.37 -1.09
N GLY A 50 -23.78 -16.55 -1.70
CA GLY A 50 -24.17 -16.84 -3.06
C GLY A 50 -25.20 -17.97 -3.12
N LYS A 51 -26.14 -17.90 -4.07
CA LYS A 51 -27.08 -18.98 -4.36
C LYS A 51 -27.33 -19.06 -5.86
N GLU A 52 -27.52 -20.27 -6.36
CA GLU A 52 -28.01 -20.50 -7.72
C GLU A 52 -29.54 -20.52 -7.72
N VAL A 53 -30.15 -19.71 -8.59
CA VAL A 53 -31.60 -19.53 -8.67
C VAL A 53 -32.04 -19.82 -10.10
N ASP A 54 -33.07 -20.65 -10.23
CA ASP A 54 -33.68 -20.98 -11.53
C ASP A 54 -34.31 -19.73 -12.17
N MET A 55 -34.12 -19.57 -13.47
CA MET A 55 -34.70 -18.50 -14.27
C MET A 55 -36.23 -18.39 -14.10
N ALA A 56 -36.94 -19.51 -13.96
CA ALA A 56 -38.39 -19.50 -13.74
C ALA A 56 -38.78 -18.87 -12.40
N ALA A 57 -37.96 -19.06 -11.35
CA ALA A 57 -38.17 -18.41 -10.06
C ALA A 57 -37.88 -16.90 -10.16
N ILE A 58 -36.87 -16.51 -10.96
CA ILE A 58 -36.54 -15.09 -11.21
C ILE A 58 -37.69 -14.40 -11.97
N GLU A 59 -38.23 -15.01 -13.03
CA GLU A 59 -39.38 -14.48 -13.79
C GLU A 59 -40.61 -14.28 -12.90
N SER A 60 -40.86 -15.20 -11.96
CA SER A 60 -42.01 -15.13 -11.06
C SER A 60 -41.93 -13.99 -10.03
N LEU A 61 -40.71 -13.60 -9.62
CA LEU A 61 -40.46 -12.62 -8.57
C LEU A 61 -40.10 -11.23 -9.13
N ASN A 62 -39.74 -11.14 -10.42
CA ASN A 62 -39.26 -9.94 -11.09
C ASN A 62 -39.92 -9.80 -12.48
N PRO A 63 -41.23 -9.54 -12.56
CA PRO A 63 -41.97 -9.45 -13.82
C PRO A 63 -41.45 -8.35 -14.78
N GLU A 64 -40.65 -7.42 -14.30
CA GLU A 64 -40.01 -6.34 -15.04
C GLU A 64 -38.72 -6.73 -15.78
N VAL A 65 -38.15 -7.90 -15.47
CA VAL A 65 -36.88 -8.39 -16.04
C VAL A 65 -37.16 -9.31 -17.24
N ILE A 66 -36.51 -9.04 -18.37
CA ILE A 66 -36.68 -9.85 -19.58
C ILE A 66 -35.62 -10.97 -19.61
N ILE A 67 -36.07 -12.24 -19.62
CA ILE A 67 -35.22 -13.42 -19.77
C ILE A 67 -35.36 -13.99 -21.19
N LEU A 68 -34.24 -14.02 -21.93
CA LEU A 68 -34.20 -14.55 -23.30
C LEU A 68 -34.29 -16.08 -23.30
N LYS A 69 -35.05 -16.67 -24.23
CA LYS A 69 -35.07 -18.12 -24.41
C LYS A 69 -33.81 -18.59 -25.14
N PRO A 70 -33.36 -19.85 -24.95
CA PRO A 70 -32.21 -20.39 -25.67
C PRO A 70 -32.40 -20.25 -27.19
N GLY A 71 -31.48 -19.54 -27.84
CA GLY A 71 -31.52 -19.26 -29.28
C GLY A 71 -32.24 -17.95 -29.69
N GLU A 72 -32.70 -17.14 -28.74
CA GLU A 72 -33.38 -15.86 -29.00
C GLU A 72 -32.41 -14.67 -28.84
N GLU A 73 -32.14 -13.93 -29.91
CA GLU A 73 -31.31 -12.71 -29.85
C GLU A 73 -32.14 -11.47 -29.41
N PRO A 74 -31.55 -10.52 -28.66
CA PRO A 74 -32.25 -9.31 -28.22
C PRO A 74 -32.67 -8.46 -29.41
N LYS A 75 -33.99 -8.29 -29.60
CA LYS A 75 -34.55 -7.45 -30.67
C LYS A 75 -34.43 -5.98 -30.29
N PHE A 76 -33.46 -5.28 -30.88
CA PHE A 76 -33.47 -3.81 -30.90
C PHE A 76 -34.49 -3.34 -31.93
N ASN A 77 -35.47 -2.53 -31.51
CA ASN A 77 -36.40 -1.87 -32.44
C ASN A 77 -35.62 -0.90 -33.34
N LYS A 78 -35.36 -1.32 -34.58
CA LYS A 78 -34.90 -0.43 -35.65
C LYS A 78 -36.09 0.40 -36.15
N LEU A 79 -35.99 1.72 -36.04
CA LEU A 79 -36.84 2.67 -36.75
C LEU A 79 -36.72 2.43 -38.26
N GLN A 80 -37.88 2.41 -38.90
CA GLN A 80 -38.16 1.90 -40.25
C GLN A 80 -37.35 2.58 -41.37
N ARG A 81 -36.92 1.79 -42.36
CA ARG A 81 -36.93 2.18 -43.77
C ARG A 81 -37.56 1.07 -44.60
N ASN A 82 -38.57 1.44 -45.37
CA ASN A 82 -39.33 0.61 -46.31
C ASN A 82 -38.59 0.47 -47.67
N PRO A 83 -39.04 -0.40 -48.59
CA PRO A 83 -38.24 -1.53 -49.07
C PRO A 83 -37.73 -1.38 -50.51
N THR A 84 -36.79 -2.22 -50.93
CA THR A 84 -36.87 -2.97 -52.21
C THR A 84 -35.76 -4.02 -52.35
N HIS A 85 -36.14 -5.11 -53.04
CA HIS A 85 -35.33 -6.11 -53.76
C HIS A 85 -34.99 -7.48 -53.14
N ARG A 86 -35.94 -8.41 -53.41
CA ARG A 86 -35.84 -9.81 -53.91
C ARG A 86 -34.67 -10.73 -53.50
N GLN A 87 -35.09 -11.81 -52.82
CA GLN A 87 -34.90 -13.27 -53.08
C GLN A 87 -33.73 -13.74 -53.95
N ILE A 88 -33.04 -14.81 -53.49
CA ILE A 88 -33.00 -16.18 -54.07
C ILE A 88 -32.37 -17.17 -53.04
N PRO A 89 -32.93 -18.38 -52.82
CA PRO A 89 -32.36 -19.45 -51.97
C PRO A 89 -31.91 -20.68 -52.78
N LYS A 90 -31.15 -21.60 -52.12
CA LYS A 90 -30.96 -23.08 -52.34
C LYS A 90 -29.47 -23.48 -52.13
N SER A 91 -29.06 -24.66 -51.66
CA SER A 91 -29.71 -25.97 -51.39
C SER A 91 -28.77 -26.92 -50.61
N ASN A 92 -29.40 -27.95 -50.02
CA ASN A 92 -28.92 -29.14 -49.32
C ASN A 92 -27.87 -30.06 -50.00
N ASN A 93 -27.32 -30.95 -49.15
CA ASN A 93 -26.97 -32.40 -49.30
C ASN A 93 -25.50 -32.64 -48.88
N GLY A 94 -25.09 -33.67 -48.13
CA GLY A 94 -25.71 -34.88 -47.58
C GLY A 94 -24.61 -35.94 -47.31
N MET A 95 -24.89 -36.90 -46.43
CA MET A 95 -24.31 -38.27 -46.31
C MET A 95 -22.94 -38.53 -45.62
N MET A 96 -22.99 -39.46 -44.65
CA MET A 96 -21.90 -40.34 -44.12
C MET A 96 -21.67 -41.57 -45.06
N PRO A 97 -21.01 -42.74 -44.74
CA PRO A 97 -20.28 -43.25 -43.53
C PRO A 97 -19.06 -44.24 -43.75
N LYS A 98 -18.53 -44.83 -42.64
CA LYS A 98 -17.77 -46.13 -42.45
C LYS A 98 -16.27 -46.16 -42.87
N SER A 99 -15.29 -46.91 -42.31
CA SER A 99 -15.16 -48.02 -41.31
C SER A 99 -13.67 -48.48 -41.14
N ARG A 100 -13.33 -49.24 -40.06
CA ARG A 100 -12.52 -50.53 -40.02
C ARG A 100 -11.05 -50.45 -39.44
N ILE A 101 -10.37 -51.40 -38.75
CA ILE A 101 -10.59 -52.55 -37.79
C ILE A 101 -9.18 -53.16 -37.43
N THR A 102 -8.97 -53.71 -36.20
CA THR A 102 -8.08 -54.86 -35.73
C THR A 102 -6.53 -54.88 -35.92
N SER A 103 -5.62 -55.60 -35.21
CA SER A 103 -5.51 -56.40 -33.95
C SER A 103 -4.14 -57.18 -33.86
N PHE A 104 -3.69 -57.62 -32.66
CA PHE A 104 -2.73 -58.72 -32.26
C PHE A 104 -1.20 -58.59 -32.55
N ASN A 105 -0.19 -59.04 -31.74
CA ASN A 105 0.05 -60.29 -30.95
C ASN A 105 1.20 -60.18 -29.87
N GLY A 106 1.23 -61.07 -28.84
CA GLY A 106 2.30 -61.28 -27.79
C GLY A 106 3.47 -62.21 -28.20
N PRO A 107 4.27 -62.93 -27.32
CA PRO A 107 3.97 -63.45 -25.95
C PRO A 107 5.14 -63.64 -24.86
N ASN A 108 4.73 -64.06 -23.63
CA ASN A 108 5.31 -64.97 -22.56
C ASN A 108 6.70 -64.74 -21.86
N THR A 109 6.93 -65.03 -20.54
CA THR A 109 6.68 -66.25 -19.71
C THR A 109 6.59 -66.08 -18.14
N ASN A 110 5.70 -66.88 -17.50
CA ASN A 110 5.69 -67.64 -16.20
C ASN A 110 6.32 -67.14 -14.87
N SER A 111 5.77 -67.35 -13.65
CA SER A 111 5.15 -68.57 -13.05
C SER A 111 4.29 -68.33 -11.77
N ASN A 112 3.39 -69.29 -11.50
CA ASN A 112 2.33 -69.44 -10.46
C ASN A 112 2.85 -69.78 -9.02
N THR A 113 2.10 -69.65 -7.91
CA THR A 113 0.91 -70.47 -7.53
C THR A 113 0.22 -70.00 -6.22
N ASN A 114 -1.09 -70.31 -6.14
CA ASN A 114 -2.11 -70.05 -5.12
C ASN A 114 -2.04 -70.96 -3.86
N THR A 115 -2.68 -70.58 -2.73
CA THR A 115 -3.99 -71.12 -2.24
C THR A 115 -4.31 -70.84 -0.74
N ASN A 116 -5.48 -70.22 -0.52
CA ASN A 116 -6.60 -70.52 0.41
C ASN A 116 -6.50 -70.94 1.91
N THR A 117 -7.39 -70.26 2.66
CA THR A 117 -8.35 -70.71 3.72
C THR A 117 -8.01 -70.79 5.23
N ASN A 118 -8.70 -69.91 5.98
CA ASN A 118 -9.44 -70.04 7.27
C ASN A 118 -8.93 -70.94 8.42
N THR A 119 -8.88 -70.38 9.65
CA THR A 119 -9.81 -70.71 10.78
C THR A 119 -9.52 -69.90 12.06
N HIS A 120 -10.58 -69.75 12.86
CA HIS A 120 -10.78 -69.00 14.11
C HIS A 120 -9.94 -69.43 15.35
N ILE A 121 -9.89 -68.57 16.40
CA ILE A 121 -10.49 -68.75 17.76
C ILE A 121 -9.71 -68.00 18.87
N ASN A 122 -10.44 -67.07 19.51
CA ASN A 122 -10.50 -66.61 20.92
C ASN A 122 -9.28 -66.51 21.85
N SER A 123 -9.16 -65.30 22.42
CA SER A 123 -8.70 -65.01 23.79
C SER A 123 -9.79 -65.35 24.83
N PRO A 124 -9.43 -65.64 26.09
CA PRO A 124 -10.34 -65.43 27.22
C PRO A 124 -9.85 -64.33 28.16
N ALA A 125 -10.82 -63.77 28.88
CA ALA A 125 -10.70 -62.77 29.92
C ALA A 125 -10.78 -63.38 31.34
N ASP A 126 -10.40 -62.53 32.29
CA ASP A 126 -10.92 -62.37 33.66
C ASP A 126 -10.45 -63.19 34.88
N ASN A 127 -10.35 -62.39 35.95
CA ASN A 127 -10.64 -62.64 37.38
C ASN A 127 -9.52 -62.84 38.43
N THR A 128 -9.32 -61.74 39.18
CA THR A 128 -9.39 -61.56 40.65
C THR A 128 -8.50 -62.35 41.64
N LEU A 129 -7.74 -61.54 42.39
CA LEU A 129 -7.58 -61.45 43.87
C LEU A 129 -6.85 -62.55 44.69
N VAL A 130 -6.13 -62.01 45.71
CA VAL A 130 -5.73 -62.56 47.02
C VAL A 130 -4.31 -63.14 47.16
N GLY A 131 -3.53 -62.57 48.11
CA GLY A 131 -2.67 -63.36 49.01
C GLY A 131 -1.22 -62.89 49.17
N ASN A 132 -0.90 -62.32 50.33
CA ASN A 132 0.46 -62.00 50.84
C ASN A 132 1.41 -63.22 50.87
N PRO A 133 2.75 -63.03 50.81
CA PRO A 133 3.72 -64.05 51.22
C PRO A 133 4.13 -63.93 52.71
N PRO A 134 4.54 -65.03 53.38
CA PRO A 134 4.91 -65.05 54.80
C PRO A 134 6.41 -64.78 55.06
N PRO A 135 6.81 -64.51 56.32
CA PRO A 135 8.18 -64.19 56.72
C PRO A 135 8.93 -65.40 57.30
N ILE A 136 10.25 -65.51 57.09
CA ILE A 136 11.11 -66.48 57.79
C ILE A 136 12.46 -65.86 58.21
N THR A 137 12.51 -65.55 59.51
CA THR A 137 13.56 -65.72 60.55
C THR A 137 15.01 -65.24 60.37
N ASN A 138 15.41 -64.38 61.32
CA ASN A 138 16.76 -64.11 61.84
C ASN A 138 17.30 -65.26 62.70
N ILE A 139 18.62 -65.52 62.70
CA ILE A 139 19.49 -65.74 63.90
C ILE A 139 20.93 -65.24 63.59
N PRO A 140 21.72 -64.70 64.56
CA PRO A 140 22.76 -63.69 64.32
C PRO A 140 24.20 -64.03 64.81
N THR A 141 25.08 -63.04 64.63
CA THR A 141 26.33 -62.68 65.35
C THR A 141 27.70 -63.26 64.96
N GLY A 142 28.58 -62.33 64.56
CA GLY A 142 30.04 -62.43 64.58
C GLY A 142 30.69 -61.14 64.00
N LYS A 143 31.29 -60.31 64.86
CA LYS A 143 32.19 -59.17 64.52
C LYS A 143 33.55 -59.45 65.18
N PRO A 144 34.66 -58.73 64.87
CA PRO A 144 35.02 -58.01 63.65
C PRO A 144 36.46 -58.34 63.18
N SER A 145 36.81 -58.02 61.93
CA SER A 145 38.21 -57.69 61.61
C SER A 145 38.27 -56.58 60.57
N THR A 146 39.10 -55.60 60.91
CA THR A 146 39.39 -54.38 60.17
C THR A 146 40.18 -54.69 58.90
N ASN A 147 39.72 -54.20 57.75
CA ASN A 147 40.63 -53.59 56.79
C ASN A 147 39.90 -52.63 55.85
N SER A 148 40.37 -51.40 55.88
CA SER A 148 40.02 -50.30 55.00
C SER A 148 40.41 -50.62 53.55
N GLN A 149 39.44 -50.73 52.66
CA GLN A 149 39.64 -50.43 51.24
C GLN A 149 38.37 -49.74 50.70
N ASN A 150 38.51 -48.44 50.39
CA ASN A 150 37.56 -47.72 49.56
C ASN A 150 37.39 -48.49 48.23
N PRO A 151 36.20 -48.98 47.86
CA PRO A 151 36.02 -49.53 46.54
C PRO A 151 36.14 -48.37 45.56
N ARG A 152 37.22 -48.36 44.78
CA ARG A 152 37.37 -47.46 43.62
C ARG A 152 36.15 -47.70 42.73
N ARG A 153 35.17 -46.77 42.78
CA ARG A 153 34.00 -46.79 41.89
C ARG A 153 34.50 -46.92 40.46
N SER A 154 34.11 -48.00 39.79
CA SER A 154 34.41 -48.24 38.37
C SER A 154 33.99 -47.03 37.54
N ASN A 155 34.78 -46.67 36.52
CA ASN A 155 34.46 -45.57 35.60
C ASN A 155 33.04 -45.69 35.02
N VAL A 156 32.53 -46.91 34.86
CA VAL A 156 31.16 -47.18 34.40
C VAL A 156 30.12 -46.64 35.40
N VAL A 157 30.35 -46.79 36.71
CA VAL A 157 29.42 -46.32 37.75
C VAL A 157 29.39 -44.79 37.81
N LYS A 158 30.54 -44.13 37.60
CA LYS A 158 30.61 -42.66 37.52
C LYS A 158 29.90 -42.11 36.29
N GLU A 159 30.03 -42.78 35.14
CA GLU A 159 29.30 -42.39 33.92
C GLU A 159 27.78 -42.60 34.08
N VAL A 160 27.33 -43.66 34.74
CA VAL A 160 25.90 -43.88 35.05
C VAL A 160 25.35 -42.81 36.00
N GLU A 161 26.10 -42.43 37.05
CA GLU A 161 25.72 -41.32 37.93
C GLU A 161 25.67 -39.98 37.18
N LYS A 162 26.63 -39.72 36.29
CA LYS A 162 26.65 -38.51 35.44
C LYS A 162 25.47 -38.47 34.48
N LEU A 163 25.10 -39.61 33.88
CA LEU A 163 23.89 -39.74 33.05
C LEU A 163 22.61 -39.50 33.86
N LYS A 164 22.55 -40.02 35.09
CA LYS A 164 21.40 -39.80 35.99
C LYS A 164 21.27 -38.33 36.37
N LYS A 165 22.39 -37.68 36.72
CA LYS A 165 22.44 -36.25 37.03
C LYS A 165 21.99 -35.40 35.84
N ASN A 166 22.49 -35.68 34.63
CA ASN A 166 22.05 -34.99 33.41
C ASN A 166 20.55 -35.19 33.10
N ARG A 167 19.99 -36.38 33.42
CA ARG A 167 18.55 -36.65 33.28
C ARG A 167 17.71 -35.93 34.34
N GLU A 168 18.22 -35.76 35.56
CA GLU A 168 17.56 -34.98 36.62
C GLU A 168 17.61 -33.49 36.32
N GLU A 169 18.77 -32.95 35.91
CA GLU A 169 18.91 -31.55 35.49
C GLU A 169 17.98 -31.24 34.29
N ARG A 170 17.83 -32.16 33.33
CA ARG A 170 16.88 -32.00 32.21
C ARG A 170 15.42 -32.03 32.66
N ARG A 171 15.05 -32.89 33.62
CA ARG A 171 13.70 -32.94 34.18
C ARG A 171 13.37 -31.69 35.00
N GLN A 172 14.34 -31.19 35.76
CA GLN A 172 14.19 -29.97 36.54
C GLN A 172 14.02 -28.76 35.61
N ARG A 173 14.84 -28.63 34.56
CA ARG A 173 14.68 -27.56 33.56
C ARG A 173 13.33 -27.61 32.84
N GLN A 174 12.83 -28.81 32.51
CA GLN A 174 11.48 -28.97 31.93
C GLN A 174 10.36 -28.65 32.92
N ALA A 175 10.55 -28.92 34.21
CA ALA A 175 9.58 -28.58 35.24
C ALA A 175 9.52 -27.06 35.47
N GLU A 176 10.68 -26.40 35.52
CA GLU A 176 10.79 -24.93 35.61
C GLU A 176 10.20 -24.25 34.38
N GLU A 177 10.46 -24.77 33.17
CA GLU A 177 9.89 -24.26 31.92
C GLU A 177 8.37 -24.45 31.86
N LYS A 178 7.85 -25.57 32.38
CA LYS A 178 6.41 -25.82 32.51
C LYS A 178 5.76 -24.91 33.57
N GLU A 179 6.42 -24.68 34.69
CA GLU A 179 5.95 -23.80 35.76
C GLU A 179 5.94 -22.33 35.31
N ALA A 180 6.99 -21.87 34.62
CA ALA A 180 7.04 -20.55 34.01
C ALA A 180 5.93 -20.38 32.96
N LYS A 181 5.72 -21.39 32.12
CA LYS A 181 4.60 -21.43 31.15
C LYS A 181 3.24 -21.35 31.85
N GLU A 182 3.03 -22.08 32.94
CA GLU A 182 1.77 -22.06 33.70
C GLU A 182 1.55 -20.75 34.48
N ALA A 183 2.61 -20.14 35.02
CA ALA A 183 2.55 -18.85 35.70
C ALA A 183 2.17 -17.71 34.74
N PHE A 184 2.69 -17.73 33.52
CA PHE A 184 2.41 -16.71 32.52
C PHE A 184 1.03 -16.86 31.87
N LEU A 185 0.59 -18.11 31.62
CA LEU A 185 -0.76 -18.39 31.14
C LEU A 185 -1.86 -17.90 32.11
N LYS A 186 -1.52 -17.74 33.39
CA LYS A 186 -2.39 -17.13 34.41
C LYS A 186 -2.44 -15.61 34.35
N MET A 187 -1.43 -14.93 33.79
CA MET A 187 -1.40 -13.45 33.70
C MET A 187 -2.28 -12.88 32.58
N ASP A 188 -2.36 -13.53 31.42
CA ASP A 188 -3.30 -13.17 30.33
C ASP A 188 -3.88 -14.44 29.68
N PRO A 189 -4.99 -14.98 30.21
CA PRO A 189 -5.62 -16.17 29.68
C PRO A 189 -6.05 -15.98 28.21
N GLY A 190 -5.46 -16.77 27.31
CA GLY A 190 -5.87 -16.84 25.90
C GLY A 190 -5.19 -15.87 24.93
N ASN A 191 -4.04 -15.27 25.27
CA ASN A 191 -3.22 -14.58 24.26
C ASN A 191 -2.36 -15.59 23.48
N PRO A 192 -2.51 -15.72 22.14
CA PRO A 192 -1.71 -16.65 21.35
C PRO A 192 -0.22 -16.24 21.25
N HIS A 193 0.12 -14.98 21.54
CA HIS A 193 1.47 -14.42 21.43
C HIS A 193 2.19 -14.26 22.78
N TRP A 194 1.72 -14.93 23.85
CA TRP A 194 2.28 -14.79 25.20
C TRP A 194 3.79 -15.08 25.30
N GLU A 195 4.29 -16.07 24.54
CA GLU A 195 5.70 -16.44 24.52
C GLU A 195 6.57 -15.30 23.98
N LEU A 196 6.11 -14.67 22.89
CA LEU A 196 6.76 -13.50 22.30
C LEU A 196 6.79 -12.33 23.27
N LEU A 197 5.64 -12.04 23.92
CA LEU A 197 5.53 -10.98 24.91
C LEU A 197 6.52 -11.20 26.08
N ASN A 198 6.65 -12.44 26.57
CA ASN A 198 7.59 -12.76 27.64
C ASN A 198 9.05 -12.51 27.23
N MET A 199 9.45 -12.96 26.04
CA MET A 199 10.81 -12.72 25.53
C MET A 199 11.13 -11.23 25.41
N ILE A 200 10.16 -10.41 24.98
CA ILE A 200 10.32 -8.96 24.87
C ILE A 200 10.44 -8.33 26.27
N MET A 201 9.57 -8.70 27.20
CA MET A 201 9.60 -8.19 28.58
C MET A 201 10.92 -8.52 29.29
N GLU A 202 11.46 -9.73 29.10
CA GLU A 202 12.76 -10.11 29.62
C GLU A 202 13.89 -9.27 29.03
N TYR A 203 13.86 -9.02 27.73
CA TYR A 203 14.84 -8.16 27.07
C TYR A 203 14.76 -6.72 27.57
N GLN A 204 13.54 -6.16 27.72
CA GLN A 204 13.31 -4.80 28.20
C GLN A 204 13.81 -4.58 29.63
N LYS A 205 13.74 -5.59 30.51
CA LYS A 205 14.29 -5.50 31.88
C LYS A 205 15.80 -5.22 31.92
N GLY A 206 16.52 -5.60 30.86
CA GLY A 206 17.95 -5.35 30.73
C GLY A 206 18.31 -3.98 30.14
N LEU A 207 17.34 -3.17 29.72
CA LEU A 207 17.56 -1.88 29.07
C LEU A 207 17.45 -0.71 30.05
N GLU A 208 18.33 0.28 29.90
CA GLU A 208 18.19 1.57 30.58
C GLU A 208 17.32 2.51 29.73
N MET A 209 16.13 2.85 30.23
CA MET A 209 15.18 3.72 29.52
C MET A 209 15.45 5.20 29.82
N LYS A 210 15.89 5.97 28.82
CA LYS A 210 16.14 7.41 28.85
C LYS A 210 15.42 8.10 27.67
N PRO A 211 14.08 8.20 27.70
CA PRO A 211 13.30 8.77 26.61
C PRO A 211 13.65 10.25 26.38
N ILE A 212 13.32 10.74 25.18
CA ILE A 212 13.53 12.15 24.81
C ILE A 212 12.68 13.07 25.68
N THR A 213 13.26 14.21 26.07
CA THR A 213 12.61 15.23 26.88
C THR A 213 12.63 16.57 26.16
N GLU A 214 11.86 17.53 26.66
CA GLU A 214 11.83 18.88 26.07
C GLU A 214 13.15 19.66 26.17
N ASN A 215 14.08 19.24 27.04
CA ASN A 215 15.32 19.99 27.31
C ASN A 215 16.53 19.43 26.55
N ASP A 216 16.33 18.44 25.70
CA ASP A 216 17.40 17.87 24.89
C ASP A 216 17.91 18.86 23.84
N ILE A 217 19.23 18.85 23.62
CA ILE A 217 19.92 19.71 22.66
C ILE A 217 19.52 19.34 21.22
N ILE A 218 19.24 20.35 20.41
CA ILE A 218 18.97 20.22 18.98
C ILE A 218 20.26 20.49 18.22
N GLU A 219 20.76 19.48 17.52
CA GLU A 219 21.90 19.60 16.61
C GLU A 219 21.43 20.06 15.22
N ASP A 220 22.22 20.92 14.56
CA ASP A 220 21.91 21.44 13.23
C ASP A 220 22.51 20.51 12.16
N HIS A 221 21.64 19.76 11.50
CA HIS A 221 22.01 18.84 10.42
C HIS A 221 21.36 19.28 9.11
N LEU A 222 22.04 19.08 7.98
CA LEU A 222 21.47 19.37 6.65
C LEU A 222 20.21 18.52 6.38
N ILE A 223 20.32 17.24 6.75
CA ILE A 223 19.26 16.25 6.69
C ILE A 223 19.08 15.69 8.09
N THR A 224 17.94 15.96 8.70
CA THR A 224 17.56 15.38 10.00
C THR A 224 16.61 14.21 9.75
N VAL A 225 16.94 13.04 10.30
CA VAL A 225 16.10 11.85 10.20
C VAL A 225 15.60 11.46 11.58
N CYS A 226 14.28 11.52 11.73
CA CYS A 226 13.59 11.19 12.96
C CYS A 226 12.68 9.99 12.76
N VAL A 227 12.45 9.23 13.84
CA VAL A 227 11.47 8.15 13.85
C VAL A 227 10.43 8.38 14.94
N ARG A 228 9.16 8.11 14.64
CA ARG A 228 8.04 8.22 15.57
C ARG A 228 7.27 6.92 15.64
N LYS A 229 7.22 6.32 16.83
CA LYS A 229 6.33 5.22 17.18
C LYS A 229 4.97 5.78 17.61
N ARG A 230 3.88 5.28 17.03
CA ARG A 230 2.53 5.54 17.56
C ARG A 230 2.17 4.49 18.62
N PRO A 231 1.22 4.77 19.53
CA PRO A 231 0.65 3.73 20.41
C PRO A 231 -0.13 2.68 19.62
N LEU A 232 -0.30 1.50 20.22
CA LEU A 232 -1.26 0.49 19.76
C LEU A 232 -2.68 1.07 19.77
N ASN A 233 -3.42 0.88 18.68
CA ASN A 233 -4.78 1.37 18.56
C ASN A 233 -5.78 0.38 19.18
N LYS A 234 -7.02 0.82 19.40
CA LYS A 234 -8.07 -0.01 20.02
C LYS A 234 -8.32 -1.34 19.29
N LYS A 235 -8.17 -1.38 17.96
CA LYS A 235 -8.36 -2.61 17.17
C LYS A 235 -7.20 -3.59 17.36
N GLU A 236 -5.96 -3.09 17.43
CA GLU A 236 -4.77 -3.89 17.70
C GLU A 236 -4.80 -4.46 19.12
N VAL A 237 -5.17 -3.64 20.11
CA VAL A 237 -5.36 -4.10 21.49
C VAL A 237 -6.45 -5.16 21.57
N ALA A 238 -7.59 -4.97 20.88
CA ALA A 238 -8.67 -5.96 20.85
C ALA A 238 -8.25 -7.28 20.18
N LYS A 239 -7.32 -7.23 19.22
CA LYS A 239 -6.71 -8.41 18.58
C LYS A 239 -5.59 -9.05 19.40
N LYS A 240 -5.26 -8.51 20.57
CA LYS A 240 -4.10 -8.91 21.39
C LYS A 240 -2.78 -8.86 20.59
N GLU A 241 -2.62 -7.87 19.72
CA GLU A 241 -1.34 -7.60 19.04
C GLU A 241 -0.26 -7.28 20.08
N VAL A 242 0.95 -7.76 19.83
CA VAL A 242 2.12 -7.50 20.69
C VAL A 242 2.88 -6.29 20.15
N ASP A 243 3.28 -5.41 21.05
CA ASP A 243 4.21 -4.31 20.74
C ASP A 243 5.62 -4.88 20.59
N VAL A 244 6.18 -4.78 19.38
CA VAL A 244 7.51 -5.30 19.04
C VAL A 244 8.55 -4.19 18.89
N ILE A 245 8.24 -2.95 19.28
CA ILE A 245 9.13 -1.80 19.13
C ILE A 245 9.44 -1.18 20.48
N THR A 246 10.72 -1.12 20.83
CA THR A 246 11.20 -0.44 22.04
C THR A 246 12.09 0.73 21.68
N ILE A 247 11.85 1.89 22.29
CA ILE A 247 12.70 3.09 22.12
C ILE A 247 13.39 3.34 23.46
N PRO A 248 14.61 2.81 23.67
CA PRO A 248 15.29 2.93 24.96
C PRO A 248 15.85 4.33 25.19
N SER A 249 16.17 5.08 24.13
CA SER A 249 16.75 6.41 24.27
C SER A 249 16.30 7.35 23.17
N LYS A 250 16.61 8.65 23.33
CA LYS A 250 16.27 9.69 22.34
C LYS A 250 16.79 9.47 20.93
N ASN A 251 17.77 8.58 20.71
CA ASN A 251 18.37 8.35 19.40
C ASN A 251 18.43 6.86 19.00
N GLN A 252 17.95 5.95 19.86
CA GLN A 252 17.99 4.51 19.60
C GLN A 252 16.58 3.94 19.52
N LEU A 253 16.42 2.99 18.61
CA LEU A 253 15.19 2.22 18.44
C LEU A 253 15.55 0.76 18.24
N ILE A 254 14.83 -0.13 18.91
CA ILE A 254 15.01 -1.57 18.81
C ILE A 254 13.73 -2.20 18.26
N VAL A 255 13.88 -3.02 17.23
CA VAL A 255 12.82 -3.88 16.70
C VAL A 255 13.05 -5.30 17.18
N HIS A 256 12.04 -5.87 17.83
CA HIS A 256 12.03 -7.25 18.30
C HIS A 256 11.40 -8.15 17.23
N GLU A 257 12.19 -8.57 16.23
CA GLU A 257 11.67 -9.40 15.14
C GLU A 257 11.47 -10.85 15.62
N PRO A 258 10.25 -11.40 15.61
CA PRO A 258 10.02 -12.80 15.95
C PRO A 258 10.49 -13.70 14.82
N LYS A 259 11.47 -14.57 15.07
CA LYS A 259 11.96 -15.55 14.11
C LYS A 259 11.94 -16.96 14.67
N ASN A 260 11.99 -17.93 13.74
CA ASN A 260 12.10 -19.35 14.06
C ASN A 260 13.43 -19.87 13.54
N LYS A 261 14.15 -20.62 14.37
CA LYS A 261 15.28 -21.43 13.93
C LYS A 261 14.79 -22.59 13.05
N VAL A 262 15.72 -23.26 12.37
CA VAL A 262 15.43 -24.45 11.55
C VAL A 262 14.81 -25.58 12.37
N ASP A 263 15.11 -25.65 13.68
CA ASP A 263 14.53 -26.61 14.62
C ASP A 263 13.18 -26.18 15.21
N LEU A 264 12.54 -25.13 14.64
CA LEU A 264 11.29 -24.53 15.09
C LEU A 264 11.38 -23.81 16.45
N THR A 265 12.56 -23.65 17.03
CA THR A 265 12.75 -22.84 18.24
C THR A 265 12.51 -21.37 17.91
N LYS A 266 11.56 -20.74 18.61
CA LYS A 266 11.30 -19.30 18.49
C LYS A 266 12.44 -18.53 19.16
N TYR A 267 12.86 -17.44 18.53
CA TYR A 267 13.81 -16.50 19.11
C TYR A 267 13.51 -15.08 18.65
N LEU A 268 14.03 -14.11 19.41
CA LEU A 268 13.96 -12.70 19.05
C LEU A 268 15.25 -12.29 18.34
N GLU A 269 15.11 -11.73 17.15
CA GLU A 269 16.18 -10.99 16.50
C GLU A 269 16.00 -9.49 16.79
N ASN A 270 16.82 -8.99 17.71
CA ASN A 270 16.77 -7.60 18.14
C ASN A 270 17.62 -6.75 17.20
N GLN A 271 16.97 -5.99 16.32
CA GLN A 271 17.63 -5.07 15.40
C GLN A 271 17.67 -3.67 16.02
N LEU A 272 18.87 -3.15 16.25
CA LEU A 272 19.10 -1.79 16.74
C LEU A 272 19.28 -0.82 15.58
N PHE A 273 18.51 0.26 15.59
CA PHE A 273 18.61 1.39 14.66
C PHE A 273 18.95 2.67 15.42
N ARG A 274 19.72 3.57 14.79
CA ARG A 274 20.13 4.85 15.40
C ARG A 274 19.76 6.04 14.53
N PHE A 275 18.84 6.87 15.02
CA PHE A 275 18.35 8.07 14.32
C PHE A 275 18.83 9.34 15.03
N ASP A 276 18.48 10.52 14.50
CA ASP A 276 18.81 11.79 15.16
C ASP A 276 17.89 11.99 16.36
N PHE A 277 16.60 11.72 16.14
CA PHE A 277 15.59 11.69 17.20
C PHE A 277 14.67 10.47 17.04
N ALA A 278 14.38 9.79 18.15
CA ALA A 278 13.46 8.68 18.25
C ALA A 278 12.38 9.01 19.29
N PHE A 279 11.13 9.08 18.83
CA PHE A 279 9.95 9.43 19.63
C PHE A 279 9.14 8.18 19.95
N ASP A 280 8.91 7.95 21.24
CA ASP A 280 8.08 6.86 21.76
C ASP A 280 6.58 7.15 21.63
N GLU A 281 5.76 6.18 22.05
CA GLU A 281 4.31 6.27 22.01
C GLU A 281 3.71 7.38 22.91
N SER A 282 4.48 7.91 23.86
CA SER A 282 4.05 8.97 24.77
C SER A 282 4.26 10.37 24.19
N CYS A 283 5.08 10.49 23.15
CA CYS A 283 5.46 11.75 22.53
C CYS A 283 4.30 12.43 21.77
N THR A 284 3.98 13.66 22.18
CA THR A 284 2.95 14.51 21.55
C THR A 284 3.42 15.13 20.23
N ASN A 285 2.48 15.67 19.46
CA ASN A 285 2.82 16.40 18.23
C ASN A 285 3.68 17.64 18.51
N ASP A 286 3.49 18.32 19.65
CA ASP A 286 4.28 19.48 20.06
C ASP A 286 5.76 19.14 20.24
N LEU A 287 6.05 18.03 20.92
CA LEU A 287 7.41 17.55 21.13
C LEU A 287 8.05 17.14 19.80
N VAL A 288 7.31 16.40 18.96
CA VAL A 288 7.78 16.02 17.62
C VAL A 288 8.09 17.28 16.80
N TYR A 289 7.20 18.27 16.79
CA TYR A 289 7.36 19.52 16.06
C TYR A 289 8.63 20.30 16.47
N LYS A 290 8.88 20.41 17.79
CA LYS A 290 10.05 21.09 18.36
C LYS A 290 11.37 20.55 17.81
N TYR A 291 11.49 19.23 17.68
CA TYR A 291 12.71 18.57 17.22
C TYR A 291 12.77 18.31 15.71
N THR A 292 11.70 18.59 14.96
CA THR A 292 11.62 18.29 13.52
C THR A 292 11.46 19.55 12.66
N ALA A 293 10.26 20.11 12.60
CA ALA A 293 9.92 21.19 11.67
C ALA A 293 10.24 22.58 12.23
N GLN A 294 10.24 22.78 13.55
CA GLN A 294 10.51 24.09 14.16
C GLN A 294 11.89 24.67 13.80
N PRO A 295 13.00 23.91 13.89
CA PRO A 295 14.34 24.43 13.54
C PRO A 295 14.43 24.91 12.08
N LEU A 296 13.66 24.27 11.18
CA LEU A 296 13.65 24.58 9.75
C LEU A 296 13.01 25.93 9.42
N ILE A 297 12.17 26.48 10.31
CA ILE A 297 11.54 27.78 10.07
C ILE A 297 12.60 28.87 9.98
N ARG A 298 13.68 28.77 10.77
CA ARG A 298 14.78 29.72 10.70
C ARG A 298 15.41 29.75 9.29
N THR A 299 15.56 28.60 8.65
CA THR A 299 16.11 28.45 7.30
C THR A 299 15.34 29.28 6.27
N ILE A 300 14.00 29.30 6.31
CA ILE A 300 13.21 30.05 5.33
C ILE A 300 13.29 31.57 5.53
N PHE A 301 13.48 32.04 6.77
CA PHE A 301 13.70 33.45 7.04
C PHE A 301 15.11 33.91 6.66
N GLU A 302 16.08 33.00 6.67
CA GLU A 302 17.45 33.21 6.20
C GLU A 302 17.58 33.12 4.66
N GLY A 303 16.47 32.99 3.94
CA GLY A 303 16.45 32.97 2.48
C GLY A 303 16.66 31.57 1.88
N GLY A 304 16.52 30.51 2.69
CA GLY A 304 16.69 29.13 2.30
C GLY A 304 15.38 28.40 2.05
N PHE A 305 15.49 27.14 1.60
CA PHE A 305 14.36 26.25 1.40
C PHE A 305 14.34 25.19 2.52
N ALA A 306 13.16 24.89 3.02
CA ALA A 306 12.95 23.88 4.04
C ALA A 306 11.98 22.84 3.53
N THR A 307 12.25 21.57 3.81
CA THR A 307 11.31 20.48 3.54
C THR A 307 11.15 19.60 4.75
N CYS A 308 9.91 19.29 5.12
CA CYS A 308 9.63 18.28 6.14
C CYS A 308 8.59 17.31 5.59
N PHE A 309 8.91 16.02 5.60
CA PHE A 309 8.04 15.00 5.06
C PHE A 309 7.82 13.85 6.04
N ALA A 310 6.58 13.39 6.12
CA ALA A 310 6.20 12.20 6.87
C ALA A 310 6.18 10.98 5.95
N TYR A 311 6.86 9.91 6.34
CA TYR A 311 7.01 8.67 5.57
C TYR A 311 6.66 7.45 6.44
N GLY A 312 6.09 6.40 5.84
CA GLY A 312 5.77 5.14 6.53
C GLY A 312 4.47 4.51 6.05
N GLN A 313 4.09 3.38 6.63
CA GLN A 313 2.94 2.59 6.15
C GLN A 313 1.59 3.30 6.34
N THR A 314 0.57 2.86 5.62
CA THR A 314 -0.80 3.27 5.94
C THR A 314 -1.15 2.94 7.40
N GLY A 315 -1.75 3.91 8.08
CA GLY A 315 -2.11 3.80 9.49
C GLY A 315 -0.98 4.01 10.50
N SER A 316 0.24 4.36 10.08
CA SER A 316 1.36 4.63 11.03
C SER A 316 1.32 6.00 11.70
N GLY A 317 0.46 6.93 11.26
CA GLY A 317 0.30 8.25 11.90
C GLY A 317 0.82 9.45 11.10
N LYS A 318 1.13 9.29 9.80
CA LYS A 318 1.58 10.40 8.92
C LYS A 318 0.63 11.59 8.93
N THR A 319 -0.62 11.38 8.51
CA THR A 319 -1.64 12.44 8.44
C THR A 319 -2.03 12.99 9.82
N HIS A 320 -1.99 12.17 10.87
CA HIS A 320 -2.20 12.62 12.25
C HIS A 320 -1.13 13.62 12.69
N THR A 321 0.14 13.33 12.36
CA THR A 321 1.27 14.20 12.71
C THR A 321 1.23 15.50 11.90
N MET A 322 1.01 15.39 10.58
CA MET A 322 1.03 16.55 9.69
C MET A 322 -0.21 17.43 9.86
N GLY A 323 -1.40 16.82 9.82
CA GLY A 323 -2.69 17.50 9.76
C GLY A 323 -3.47 17.58 11.07
N GLY A 324 -3.03 16.91 12.14
CA GLY A 324 -3.66 16.96 13.46
C GLY A 324 -4.63 15.81 13.75
N ASP A 325 -5.28 15.88 14.93
CA ASP A 325 -6.08 14.81 15.52
C ASP A 325 -7.41 14.60 14.78
N PHE A 326 -7.86 13.35 14.66
CA PHE A 326 -9.17 13.03 14.10
C PHE A 326 -10.21 12.81 15.22
N LYS A 327 -11.29 13.59 15.20
CA LYS A 327 -12.50 13.38 16.00
C LYS A 327 -13.63 12.93 15.08
N GLY A 328 -13.72 11.62 14.85
CA GLY A 328 -14.67 11.06 13.89
C GLY A 328 -14.27 11.41 12.44
N LYS A 329 -15.13 12.14 11.72
CA LYS A 329 -14.83 12.64 10.36
C LYS A 329 -14.13 14.00 10.38
N ASP A 330 -14.20 14.73 11.49
CA ASP A 330 -13.62 16.06 11.60
C ASP A 330 -12.16 15.96 12.07
N GLN A 331 -11.29 16.72 11.42
CA GLN A 331 -9.88 16.80 11.78
C GLN A 331 -9.61 18.11 12.51
N ASP A 332 -9.15 18.01 13.76
CA ASP A 332 -8.66 19.15 14.52
C ASP A 332 -7.26 19.53 14.03
N CYS A 333 -7.23 20.45 13.08
CA CYS A 333 -6.00 20.89 12.45
C CYS A 333 -5.09 21.71 13.37
N GLN A 334 -5.57 22.19 14.52
CA GLN A 334 -4.77 23.08 15.40
C GLN A 334 -3.53 22.38 15.98
N LYS A 335 -3.60 21.06 16.16
CA LYS A 335 -2.52 20.25 16.73
C LYS A 335 -1.62 19.58 15.68
N GLY A 336 -1.78 19.91 14.40
CA GLY A 336 -0.94 19.39 13.31
C GLY A 336 0.34 20.22 13.12
N ILE A 337 1.39 19.61 12.57
CA ILE A 337 2.61 20.33 12.17
C ILE A 337 2.30 21.48 11.20
N TYR A 338 1.32 21.34 10.29
CA TYR A 338 0.94 22.44 9.40
C TYR A 338 0.54 23.71 10.16
N ALA A 339 -0.23 23.56 11.23
CA ALA A 339 -0.70 24.68 12.05
C ALA A 339 0.40 25.28 12.91
N MET A 340 1.19 24.43 13.57
CA MET A 340 2.31 24.85 14.41
C MET A 340 3.36 25.63 13.61
N VAL A 341 3.73 25.15 12.41
CA VAL A 341 4.61 25.88 11.51
C VAL A 341 4.02 27.24 11.14
N SER A 342 2.74 27.28 10.77
CA SER A 342 2.08 28.53 10.37
C SER A 342 2.07 29.56 11.50
N ALA A 343 1.77 29.13 12.73
CA ALA A 343 1.81 30.00 13.91
C ALA A 343 3.21 30.58 14.15
N ASP A 344 4.25 29.75 14.11
CA ASP A 344 5.62 30.19 14.31
C ASP A 344 6.13 31.09 13.18
N VAL A 345 5.71 30.84 11.93
CA VAL A 345 6.01 31.71 10.78
C VAL A 345 5.42 33.10 11.00
N PHE A 346 4.13 33.22 11.31
CA PHE A 346 3.52 34.54 11.56
C PHE A 346 4.13 35.24 12.79
N ARG A 347 4.47 34.49 13.84
CA ARG A 347 5.18 35.02 15.01
C ARG A 347 6.53 35.62 14.62
N LEU A 348 7.31 34.91 13.80
CA LEU A 348 8.65 35.36 13.38
C LEU A 348 8.59 36.50 12.36
N THR A 349 7.62 36.52 11.44
CA THR A 349 7.41 37.64 10.51
C THR A 349 7.18 38.95 11.27
N ASN A 350 6.44 38.90 12.38
CA ASN A 350 6.17 40.06 13.23
C ASN A 350 7.29 40.37 14.25
N SER A 351 8.30 39.52 14.37
CA SER A 351 9.39 39.71 15.32
C SER A 351 10.31 40.88 14.90
N PRO A 352 10.90 41.63 15.85
CA PRO A 352 11.83 42.72 15.53
C PRO A 352 13.00 42.28 14.64
N LYS A 353 13.41 41.00 14.76
CA LYS A 353 14.50 40.42 13.98
C LYS A 353 14.21 40.37 12.48
N TYR A 354 12.99 40.08 12.06
CA TYR A 354 12.66 39.87 10.64
C TYR A 354 11.66 40.88 10.06
N ARG A 355 11.05 41.74 10.91
CA ARG A 355 10.09 42.76 10.48
C ARG A 355 10.61 43.71 9.41
N HIS A 356 11.92 44.01 9.43
CA HIS A 356 12.57 44.88 8.45
C HIS A 356 12.60 44.28 7.02
N LEU A 357 12.41 42.97 6.87
CA LEU A 357 12.39 42.30 5.57
C LEU A 357 11.06 42.50 4.81
N ASN A 358 10.01 43.01 5.48
CA ASN A 358 8.69 43.27 4.91
C ASN A 358 8.15 42.07 4.11
N LEU A 359 8.15 40.89 4.75
CA LEU A 359 7.78 39.63 4.11
C LEU A 359 6.26 39.43 4.12
N VAL A 360 5.73 38.99 2.98
CA VAL A 360 4.35 38.55 2.78
C VAL A 360 4.33 37.04 2.72
N VAL A 361 3.37 36.45 3.45
CA VAL A 361 3.19 35.00 3.52
C VAL A 361 2.13 34.59 2.49
N SER A 362 2.45 33.63 1.64
CA SER A 362 1.48 32.94 0.79
C SER A 362 1.54 31.43 1.01
N SER A 363 0.46 30.74 0.65
CA SER A 363 0.38 29.28 0.78
C SER A 363 -0.26 28.64 -0.45
N SER A 364 0.19 27.43 -0.77
CA SER A 364 -0.40 26.58 -1.80
C SER A 364 -0.62 25.17 -1.24
N PHE A 365 -1.58 24.44 -1.82
CA PHE A 365 -1.84 23.06 -1.42
C PHE A 365 -2.25 22.22 -2.62
N PHE A 366 -1.52 21.15 -2.89
CA PHE A 366 -1.79 20.26 -4.01
C PHE A 366 -1.54 18.80 -3.62
N GLU A 367 -2.11 17.88 -4.40
CA GLU A 367 -1.86 16.45 -4.29
C GLU A 367 -1.19 15.91 -5.55
N ILE A 368 -0.34 14.90 -5.37
CA ILE A 368 0.20 14.07 -6.44
C ILE A 368 -0.48 12.72 -6.34
N TYR A 369 -1.26 12.38 -7.35
CA TYR A 369 -2.08 11.17 -7.40
C TYR A 369 -2.00 10.55 -8.79
N SER A 370 -1.67 9.26 -8.85
CA SER A 370 -1.51 8.49 -10.10
C SER A 370 -0.64 9.21 -11.14
N GLY A 371 0.56 9.66 -10.75
CA GLY A 371 1.49 10.35 -11.64
C GLY A 371 1.09 11.77 -12.07
N LYS A 372 -0.10 12.25 -11.69
CA LYS A 372 -0.65 13.58 -12.04
C LYS A 372 -0.68 14.48 -10.81
N VAL A 373 -0.63 15.80 -11.04
CA VAL A 373 -0.64 16.82 -9.97
C VAL A 373 -1.97 17.56 -10.01
N PHE A 374 -2.62 17.75 -8.87
CA PHE A 374 -3.92 18.39 -8.75
C PHE A 374 -3.93 19.46 -7.65
N ASP A 375 -4.44 20.64 -7.97
CA ASP A 375 -4.56 21.76 -7.02
C ASP A 375 -5.73 21.53 -6.05
N LEU A 376 -5.44 21.37 -4.75
CA LEU A 376 -6.46 21.14 -3.73
C LEU A 376 -7.22 22.43 -3.34
N LEU A 377 -6.66 23.61 -3.63
CA LEU A 377 -7.29 24.90 -3.36
C LEU A 377 -8.18 25.37 -4.53
N ASN A 378 -7.98 24.78 -5.71
CA ASN A 378 -8.66 25.08 -6.97
C ASN A 378 -9.40 23.86 -7.55
N ASN A 379 -10.30 23.25 -6.77
CA ASN A 379 -11.23 22.19 -7.21
C ASN A 379 -10.56 21.00 -7.94
N LYS A 380 -9.37 20.59 -7.50
CA LYS A 380 -8.56 19.54 -8.15
C LYS A 380 -8.23 19.82 -9.63
N ALA A 381 -7.96 21.08 -9.98
CA ALA A 381 -7.47 21.41 -11.31
C ALA A 381 -6.14 20.67 -11.59
N LYS A 382 -6.06 19.95 -12.73
CA LYS A 382 -4.84 19.23 -13.16
C LYS A 382 -3.75 20.27 -13.49
N LEU A 383 -2.58 20.11 -12.89
CA LEU A 383 -1.42 20.98 -13.05
C LEU A 383 -0.32 20.30 -13.88
N ARG A 384 0.52 21.12 -14.52
CA ARG A 384 1.70 20.63 -15.25
C ARG A 384 2.96 20.95 -14.47
N VAL A 385 3.86 19.98 -14.37
CA VAL A 385 5.19 20.15 -13.75
C VAL A 385 6.23 20.27 -14.84
N LEU A 386 6.88 21.42 -14.94
CA LEU A 386 7.89 21.76 -15.93
C LEU A 386 9.21 22.15 -15.25
N GLU A 387 10.30 22.09 -15.99
CA GLU A 387 11.64 22.52 -15.54
C GLU A 387 12.10 23.67 -16.43
N ASP A 388 12.55 24.78 -15.85
CA ASP A 388 13.00 25.95 -16.59
C ASP A 388 14.47 25.84 -17.06
N GLY A 389 14.94 26.83 -17.82
CA GLY A 389 16.33 26.87 -18.30
C GLY A 389 17.40 26.97 -17.21
N LYS A 390 17.01 27.26 -15.96
CA LYS A 390 17.88 27.27 -14.77
C LYS A 390 17.78 25.97 -13.98
N GLN A 391 17.14 24.94 -14.55
CA GLN A 391 16.90 23.64 -13.93
C GLN A 391 16.01 23.69 -12.67
N GLN A 392 15.20 24.75 -12.53
CA GLN A 392 14.28 24.91 -11.42
C GLN A 392 12.91 24.36 -11.79
N VAL A 393 12.33 23.56 -10.90
CA VAL A 393 11.04 22.90 -11.17
C VAL A 393 9.89 23.83 -10.81
N GLN A 394 8.98 24.06 -11.77
CA GLN A 394 7.81 24.90 -11.64
C GLN A 394 6.53 24.10 -11.85
N VAL A 395 5.58 24.27 -10.92
CA VAL A 395 4.24 23.70 -11.03
C VAL A 395 3.33 24.76 -11.65
N VAL A 396 3.13 24.66 -12.97
CA VAL A 396 2.42 25.67 -13.76
C VAL A 396 0.92 25.62 -13.46
N GLY A 397 0.36 26.78 -13.11
CA GLY A 397 -1.05 26.96 -12.78
C GLY A 397 -1.41 26.71 -11.31
N LEU A 398 -0.41 26.45 -10.45
CA LEU A 398 -0.64 26.30 -9.01
C LEU A 398 -1.11 27.62 -8.40
N VAL A 399 -2.25 27.59 -7.70
CA VAL A 399 -2.79 28.77 -7.04
C VAL A 399 -2.05 29.02 -5.72
N GLU A 400 -1.37 30.15 -5.64
CA GLU A 400 -0.83 30.70 -4.40
C GLU A 400 -1.82 31.69 -3.78
N LYS A 401 -2.20 31.49 -2.52
CA LYS A 401 -3.06 32.42 -1.78
C LYS A 401 -2.27 33.16 -0.72
N VAL A 402 -2.33 34.49 -0.75
CA VAL A 402 -1.79 35.32 0.34
C VAL A 402 -2.64 35.12 1.59
N VAL A 403 -1.98 34.99 2.73
CA VAL A 403 -2.59 34.72 4.04
C VAL A 403 -2.05 35.71 5.07
N TYR A 404 -2.91 36.18 5.95
CA TYR A 404 -2.57 37.21 6.95
C TYR A 404 -2.61 36.71 8.39
N SER A 405 -3.12 35.49 8.60
CA SER A 405 -3.21 34.88 9.93
C SER A 405 -3.11 33.35 9.88
N THR A 406 -2.78 32.75 11.02
CA THR A 406 -2.78 31.29 11.18
C THR A 406 -4.17 30.69 10.90
N ASP A 407 -5.25 31.38 11.29
CA ASP A 407 -6.61 30.90 11.07
C ASP A 407 -6.99 30.81 9.59
N GLU A 408 -6.49 31.73 8.76
CA GLU A 408 -6.66 31.65 7.32
C GLU A 408 -5.93 30.45 6.72
N VAL A 409 -4.70 30.17 7.18
CA VAL A 409 -3.96 28.97 6.76
C VAL A 409 -4.71 27.70 7.16
N LEU A 410 -5.22 27.62 8.38
CA LEU A 410 -6.02 26.50 8.86
C LEU A 410 -7.27 26.27 7.98
N LYS A 411 -7.96 27.33 7.57
CA LYS A 411 -9.08 27.24 6.62
C LYS A 411 -8.67 26.69 5.26
N LEU A 412 -7.48 27.07 4.75
CA LEU A 412 -6.95 26.52 3.50
C LEU A 412 -6.64 25.02 3.63
N ILE A 413 -6.04 24.60 4.74
CA ILE A 413 -5.73 23.19 5.01
C ILE A 413 -7.03 22.39 5.11
N GLN A 414 -8.03 22.86 5.85
CA GLN A 414 -9.34 22.21 5.95
C GLN A 414 -10.01 22.07 4.58
N LYS A 415 -10.02 23.15 3.78
CA LYS A 415 -10.55 23.12 2.41
C LYS A 415 -9.82 22.08 1.55
N GLY A 416 -8.49 22.07 1.61
CA GLY A 416 -7.67 21.13 0.84
C GLY A 416 -7.87 19.67 1.28
N ASN A 417 -7.99 19.42 2.58
CA ASN A 417 -8.26 18.08 3.12
C ASN A 417 -9.66 17.57 2.75
N GLN A 418 -10.67 18.45 2.73
CA GLN A 418 -12.01 18.11 2.24
C GLN A 418 -11.98 17.75 0.75
N ALA A 419 -11.29 18.55 -0.07
CA ALA A 419 -11.10 18.25 -1.49
C ALA A 419 -10.33 16.92 -1.69
N ARG A 420 -9.26 16.69 -0.92
CA ARG A 420 -8.53 15.42 -0.92
C ARG A 420 -9.46 14.24 -0.58
N THR A 421 -10.42 14.41 0.33
CA THR A 421 -11.29 13.34 0.83
C THR A 421 -12.50 13.03 -0.07
N SER A 422 -13.00 13.96 -0.90
CA SER A 422 -14.27 13.82 -1.63
C SER A 422 -14.28 12.85 -2.82
N GLY A 423 -13.17 12.15 -3.13
CA GLY A 423 -13.10 11.09 -4.15
C GLY A 423 -13.63 9.70 -3.72
N GLN A 424 -14.51 9.64 -2.71
CA GLN A 424 -14.90 8.38 -2.05
C GLN A 424 -15.72 7.44 -2.94
N THR A 425 -15.15 6.28 -3.24
CA THR A 425 -15.92 5.01 -3.31
C THR A 425 -15.74 4.29 -1.97
N PHE A 426 -16.79 3.63 -1.48
CA PHE A 426 -17.05 3.18 -0.10
C PHE A 426 -15.98 2.34 0.64
N ALA A 427 -14.78 2.11 0.08
CA ALA A 427 -13.80 1.16 0.62
C ALA A 427 -12.41 1.72 1.01
N ASN A 428 -12.03 2.97 0.68
CA ASN A 428 -10.61 3.40 0.82
C ASN A 428 -10.42 4.79 1.46
N ALA A 429 -9.47 4.88 2.41
CA ALA A 429 -9.02 6.14 3.00
C ALA A 429 -8.09 6.88 2.03
N ASN A 430 -8.59 7.91 1.32
CA ASN A 430 -7.86 8.55 0.22
C ASN A 430 -6.52 9.24 0.62
N SER A 431 -6.30 9.48 1.92
CA SER A 431 -5.02 10.00 2.41
C SER A 431 -3.86 9.01 2.28
N SER A 432 -4.11 7.70 2.15
CA SER A 432 -3.04 6.73 1.94
C SER A 432 -2.53 6.63 0.51
N ARG A 433 -3.26 7.21 -0.47
CA ARG A 433 -3.02 6.94 -1.90
C ARG A 433 -2.55 8.12 -2.73
N SER A 434 -2.48 9.28 -2.11
CA SER A 434 -2.02 10.52 -2.72
C SER A 434 -0.96 11.15 -1.82
N HIS A 435 0.07 11.73 -2.42
CA HIS A 435 1.04 12.56 -1.69
C HIS A 435 0.48 13.97 -1.60
N ALA A 436 0.31 14.50 -0.39
CA ALA A 436 -0.15 15.86 -0.19
C ALA A 436 1.03 16.78 0.12
N VAL A 437 1.12 17.90 -0.62
CA VAL A 437 2.20 18.88 -0.51
C VAL A 437 1.60 20.23 -0.17
N PHE A 438 1.78 20.65 1.08
CA PHE A 438 1.42 21.99 1.54
C PHE A 438 2.67 22.87 1.55
N GLN A 439 2.61 24.03 0.90
CA GLN A 439 3.76 24.93 0.82
C GLN A 439 3.44 26.29 1.42
N ILE A 440 4.40 26.83 2.16
CA ILE A 440 4.41 28.20 2.66
C ILE A 440 5.54 28.94 1.97
N PHE A 441 5.23 30.07 1.35
CA PHE A 441 6.20 30.93 0.70
C PHE A 441 6.32 32.23 1.47
N LEU A 442 7.56 32.71 1.60
CA LEU A 442 7.89 34.06 2.03
C LEU A 442 8.34 34.82 0.79
N ARG A 443 7.69 35.94 0.50
CA ARG A 443 8.04 36.85 -0.60
C ARG A 443 8.22 38.25 -0.02
N SER A 444 9.17 39.02 -0.54
CA SER A 444 9.29 40.42 -0.10
C SER A 444 8.15 41.23 -0.71
N ASN A 445 7.49 42.07 0.09
CA ASN A 445 6.43 42.95 -0.40
C ASN A 445 6.94 43.90 -1.50
N ASN A 446 8.22 44.27 -1.45
CA ASN A 446 8.87 45.13 -2.44
C ASN A 446 9.14 44.40 -3.76
N ASN A 447 9.18 43.06 -3.77
CA ASN A 447 9.40 42.26 -4.95
C ASN A 447 8.70 40.89 -4.82
N MET A 448 7.40 40.88 -5.14
CA MET A 448 6.57 39.68 -5.04
C MET A 448 7.00 38.57 -6.02
N SER A 449 7.74 38.91 -7.09
CA SER A 449 8.19 37.93 -8.08
C SER A 449 9.26 36.97 -7.52
N LYS A 450 10.08 37.45 -6.57
CA LYS A 450 11.18 36.68 -6.00
C LYS A 450 10.74 35.97 -4.72
N ILE A 451 10.89 34.65 -4.69
CA ILE A 451 10.73 33.84 -3.47
C ILE A 451 11.92 34.12 -2.56
N HIS A 452 11.66 34.60 -1.35
CA HIS A 452 12.66 34.75 -0.28
C HIS A 452 12.93 33.39 0.36
N GLY A 453 11.89 32.70 0.80
CA GLY A 453 12.00 31.37 1.42
C GLY A 453 10.79 30.50 1.10
N LYS A 454 10.98 29.18 1.13
CA LYS A 454 9.95 28.18 0.80
C LYS A 454 10.00 27.05 1.83
N PHE A 455 8.90 26.80 2.52
CA PHE A 455 8.74 25.62 3.38
C PHE A 455 7.73 24.66 2.74
N SER A 456 8.19 23.47 2.35
CA SER A 456 7.32 22.38 1.88
C SER A 456 7.07 21.37 2.99
N LEU A 457 5.81 21.15 3.32
CA LEU A 457 5.34 20.19 4.33
C LEU A 457 4.57 19.08 3.62
N ILE A 458 5.05 17.85 3.73
CA ILE A 458 4.62 16.76 2.83
C ILE A 458 4.10 15.58 3.65
N ASP A 459 2.87 15.15 3.32
CA ASP A 459 2.25 13.91 3.81
C ASP A 459 2.28 12.89 2.69
N LEU A 460 3.27 11.99 2.71
CA LEU A 460 3.44 10.98 1.66
C LEU A 460 2.35 9.91 1.75
N ALA A 461 2.06 9.27 0.62
CA ALA A 461 1.26 8.06 0.55
C ALA A 461 1.90 6.92 1.37
N GLY A 462 1.11 5.88 1.66
CA GLY A 462 1.59 4.68 2.35
C GLY A 462 2.64 3.91 1.53
N ASN A 463 3.60 3.28 2.21
CA ASN A 463 4.65 2.45 1.59
C ASN A 463 4.36 0.94 1.68
N GLU A 464 3.09 0.54 1.82
CA GLU A 464 2.65 -0.86 1.78
C GLU A 464 2.97 -1.57 0.44
N ARG A 465 3.07 -2.91 0.47
CA ARG A 465 3.51 -3.70 -0.68
C ARG A 465 2.37 -3.96 -1.64
N GLY A 466 2.70 -4.16 -2.91
CA GLY A 466 1.73 -4.57 -3.94
C GLY A 466 1.01 -5.89 -3.62
N ALA A 467 1.64 -6.78 -2.84
CA ALA A 467 1.02 -8.01 -2.36
C ALA A 467 -0.26 -7.74 -1.54
N ASP A 468 -0.25 -6.68 -0.72
CA ASP A 468 -1.35 -6.30 0.18
C ASP A 468 -2.56 -5.77 -0.58
N THR A 469 -2.38 -5.40 -1.86
CA THR A 469 -3.42 -4.84 -2.74
C THR A 469 -3.74 -5.73 -3.93
N SER A 470 -3.19 -6.95 -3.98
CA SER A 470 -3.30 -7.87 -5.12
C SER A 470 -4.74 -8.33 -5.41
N SER A 471 -5.60 -8.40 -4.40
CA SER A 471 -7.03 -8.74 -4.52
C SER A 471 -7.92 -7.54 -4.84
N ALA A 472 -7.36 -6.33 -4.95
CA ALA A 472 -8.12 -5.11 -5.18
C ALA A 472 -8.47 -4.90 -6.66
N ASN A 473 -9.43 -4.00 -6.91
CA ASN A 473 -9.83 -3.62 -8.26
C ASN A 473 -8.65 -3.05 -9.08
N ARG A 474 -8.76 -3.07 -10.41
CA ARG A 474 -7.70 -2.58 -11.33
C ARG A 474 -7.21 -1.19 -10.94
N GLN A 475 -8.12 -0.26 -10.66
CA GLN A 475 -7.79 1.11 -10.29
C GLN A 475 -6.90 1.17 -9.03
N THR A 476 -7.23 0.44 -7.97
CA THR A 476 -6.44 0.39 -6.73
C THR A 476 -5.06 -0.22 -6.96
N ARG A 477 -4.94 -1.23 -7.82
CA ARG A 477 -3.65 -1.83 -8.18
C ARG A 477 -2.75 -0.83 -8.93
N MET A 478 -3.33 -0.07 -9.86
CA MET A 478 -2.62 0.99 -10.60
C MET A 478 -2.16 2.11 -9.67
N GLU A 479 -3.01 2.55 -8.73
CA GLU A 479 -2.65 3.52 -7.69
C GLU A 479 -1.47 3.02 -6.84
N GLY A 480 -1.54 1.77 -6.38
CA GLY A 480 -0.46 1.14 -5.60
C GLY A 480 0.86 1.06 -6.37
N ALA A 481 0.81 0.78 -7.68
CA ALA A 481 2.00 0.75 -8.53
C ALA A 481 2.65 2.14 -8.65
N GLU A 482 1.86 3.20 -8.88
CA GLU A 482 2.39 4.56 -9.00
C GLU A 482 2.91 5.11 -7.65
N ILE A 483 2.26 4.76 -6.53
CA ILE A 483 2.77 5.08 -5.19
C ILE A 483 4.15 4.45 -5.00
N ASN A 484 4.28 3.15 -5.25
CA ASN A 484 5.56 2.45 -5.10
C ASN A 484 6.65 2.98 -6.05
N LYS A 485 6.31 3.29 -7.30
CA LYS A 485 7.23 3.93 -8.25
C LYS A 485 7.73 5.28 -7.75
N SER A 486 6.85 6.13 -7.20
CA SER A 486 7.24 7.43 -6.67
C SER A 486 8.13 7.34 -5.42
N LEU A 487 7.86 6.38 -4.52
CA LEU A 487 8.67 6.13 -3.33
C LEU A 487 10.02 5.48 -3.67
N LEU A 488 10.04 4.56 -4.64
CA LEU A 488 11.28 3.98 -5.17
C LEU A 488 12.14 5.04 -5.84
N ALA A 489 11.54 5.92 -6.66
CA ALA A 489 12.25 7.05 -7.25
C ALA A 489 12.88 7.95 -6.18
N LEU A 490 12.13 8.25 -5.10
CA LEU A 490 12.65 9.02 -3.98
C LEU A 490 13.83 8.30 -3.30
N LYS A 491 13.72 6.98 -3.09
CA LYS A 491 14.81 6.14 -2.56
C LYS A 491 16.06 6.17 -3.42
N GLU A 492 15.90 6.07 -4.73
CA GLU A 492 17.02 6.12 -5.67
C GLU A 492 17.64 7.51 -5.77
N CYS A 493 16.85 8.59 -5.68
CA CYS A 493 17.37 9.96 -5.63
C CYS A 493 18.24 10.18 -4.38
N ILE A 494 17.76 9.74 -3.22
CA ILE A 494 18.48 9.76 -1.95
C ILE A 494 19.77 8.93 -2.05
N ARG A 495 19.68 7.69 -2.53
CA ARG A 495 20.86 6.82 -2.74
C ARG A 495 21.90 7.45 -3.66
N ALA A 496 21.47 8.11 -4.74
CA ALA A 496 22.35 8.78 -5.69
C ALA A 496 23.03 10.03 -5.10
N LEU A 497 22.32 10.78 -4.25
CA LEU A 497 22.87 11.92 -3.51
C LEU A 497 24.02 11.49 -2.58
N GLY A 498 23.87 10.37 -1.88
CA GLY A 498 24.89 9.86 -0.95
C GLY A 498 26.18 9.42 -1.61
N ARG A 499 26.06 8.88 -2.83
CA ARG A 499 27.21 8.45 -3.63
C ARG A 499 27.84 9.60 -4.43
N ARG A 500 27.35 10.83 -4.29
CA ARG A 500 27.74 12.00 -5.10
C ARG A 500 27.76 11.70 -6.59
N GLY A 501 26.75 10.95 -7.08
CA GLY A 501 26.66 10.58 -8.48
C GLY A 501 26.47 11.79 -9.39
N ALA A 502 27.10 11.79 -10.57
CA ALA A 502 27.02 12.91 -11.53
C ALA A 502 25.61 13.15 -12.10
N HIS A 503 24.76 12.12 -12.15
CA HIS A 503 23.38 12.21 -12.63
C HIS A 503 22.39 11.76 -11.54
N LEU A 504 21.56 12.71 -11.08
CA LEU A 504 20.54 12.47 -10.07
C LEU A 504 19.18 12.21 -10.75
N PRO A 505 18.51 11.06 -10.51
CA PRO A 505 17.34 10.62 -11.26
C PRO A 505 16.02 11.31 -10.83
N PHE A 506 16.01 12.63 -10.63
CA PHE A 506 14.81 13.35 -10.16
C PHE A 506 13.63 13.32 -11.12
N ARG A 507 13.86 13.00 -12.40
CA ARG A 507 12.81 12.95 -13.44
C ARG A 507 11.93 11.71 -13.40
N VAL A 508 12.29 10.67 -12.63
CA VAL A 508 11.60 9.37 -12.63
C VAL A 508 10.15 9.46 -12.11
N SER A 509 9.86 10.36 -11.17
CA SER A 509 8.49 10.58 -10.66
C SER A 509 8.16 12.06 -10.50
N LYS A 510 6.87 12.42 -10.51
CA LYS A 510 6.46 13.81 -10.23
C LYS A 510 6.80 14.24 -8.80
N LEU A 511 6.77 13.33 -7.83
CA LEU A 511 7.18 13.61 -6.46
C LEU A 511 8.65 14.05 -6.40
N THR A 512 9.55 13.28 -7.02
CA THR A 512 10.98 13.60 -7.05
C THR A 512 11.29 14.84 -7.88
N GLN A 513 10.52 15.11 -8.94
CA GLN A 513 10.64 16.37 -9.69
C GLN A 513 10.32 17.57 -8.79
N VAL A 514 9.18 17.54 -8.09
CA VAL A 514 8.77 18.61 -7.17
C VAL A 514 9.75 18.79 -6.02
N LEU A 515 10.33 17.69 -5.53
CA LEU A 515 11.29 17.68 -4.42
C LEU A 515 12.74 18.02 -4.82
N LYS A 516 13.03 18.20 -6.12
CA LYS A 516 14.41 18.41 -6.61
C LYS A 516 15.09 19.57 -5.90
N ASP A 517 14.41 20.72 -5.82
CA ASP A 517 14.93 21.93 -5.16
C ASP A 517 15.24 21.71 -3.68
N SER A 518 14.50 20.82 -3.00
CA SER A 518 14.66 20.52 -1.58
C SER A 518 15.95 19.76 -1.25
N PHE A 519 16.45 18.97 -2.20
CA PHE A 519 17.64 18.15 -1.98
C PHE A 519 18.91 18.69 -2.63
N VAL A 520 18.80 19.42 -3.74
CA VAL A 520 19.95 19.93 -4.50
C VAL A 520 20.26 21.40 -4.19
N GLY A 521 19.33 22.12 -3.57
CA GLY A 521 19.51 23.54 -3.24
C GLY A 521 20.67 23.77 -2.27
N SER A 522 21.56 24.72 -2.59
CA SER A 522 22.74 25.07 -1.77
C SER A 522 22.40 25.62 -0.39
N ASN A 523 21.19 26.15 -0.20
CA ASN A 523 20.67 26.62 1.08
C ASN A 523 19.34 25.91 1.39
N SER A 524 19.35 24.58 1.35
CA SER A 524 18.16 23.75 1.63
C SER A 524 18.40 22.86 2.84
N ARG A 525 17.45 22.82 3.78
CA ARG A 525 17.44 21.86 4.89
C ARG A 525 16.23 20.95 4.80
N THR A 526 16.41 19.67 5.14
CA THR A 526 15.36 18.67 5.03
C THR A 526 15.20 17.87 6.32
N CYS A 527 13.97 17.62 6.75
CA CYS A 527 13.64 16.72 7.85
C CYS A 527 12.73 15.59 7.35
N MET A 528 13.12 14.35 7.65
CA MET A 528 12.31 13.17 7.43
C MET A 528 11.74 12.67 8.76
N ILE A 529 10.43 12.46 8.83
CA ILE A 529 9.77 11.82 9.97
C ILE A 529 9.25 10.44 9.56
N ALA A 530 9.98 9.40 9.93
CA ALA A 530 9.61 8.01 9.71
C ALA A 530 8.58 7.56 10.75
N MET A 531 7.36 7.23 10.31
CA MET A 531 6.23 6.85 11.15
C MET A 531 6.09 5.33 11.13
N ILE A 532 6.13 4.69 12.29
CA ILE A 532 6.07 3.23 12.43
C ILE A 532 4.88 2.77 13.28
N SER A 533 4.37 1.59 12.94
CA SER A 533 3.33 0.89 13.71
C SER A 533 4.00 -0.10 14.68
N PRO A 534 3.58 -0.16 15.96
CA PRO A 534 4.22 -1.02 16.96
C PRO A 534 3.81 -2.51 16.89
N GLY A 535 2.69 -2.84 16.25
CA GLY A 535 2.14 -4.20 16.25
C GLY A 535 3.00 -5.21 15.49
N VAL A 536 3.04 -6.44 16.00
CA VAL A 536 3.76 -7.58 15.38
C VAL A 536 3.33 -7.85 13.94
N SER A 537 2.04 -7.69 13.62
CA SER A 537 1.53 -7.80 12.24
C SER A 537 2.13 -6.78 11.27
N SER A 538 2.61 -5.65 11.80
CA SER A 538 3.24 -4.57 11.03
C SER A 538 4.77 -4.61 11.09
N CYS A 539 5.38 -5.61 11.74
CA CYS A 539 6.82 -5.68 11.98
C CYS A 539 7.63 -5.55 10.67
N GLU A 540 7.22 -6.25 9.62
CA GLU A 540 7.91 -6.20 8.32
C GLU A 540 7.84 -4.81 7.67
N HIS A 541 6.66 -4.17 7.69
CA HIS A 541 6.49 -2.81 7.17
C HIS A 541 7.28 -1.77 7.96
N SER A 542 7.33 -1.92 9.29
CA SER A 542 8.15 -1.09 10.17
C SER A 542 9.64 -1.26 9.86
N LEU A 543 10.14 -2.49 9.69
CA LEU A 543 11.53 -2.75 9.28
C LEU A 543 11.88 -2.13 7.94
N ASN A 544 11.00 -2.24 6.94
CA ASN A 544 11.22 -1.60 5.63
C ASN A 544 11.29 -0.07 5.76
N THR A 545 10.44 0.52 6.60
CA THR A 545 10.43 1.96 6.88
C THR A 545 11.71 2.41 7.58
N LEU A 546 12.18 1.65 8.57
CA LEU A 546 13.39 1.94 9.34
C LEU A 546 14.66 1.80 8.50
N ARG A 547 14.79 0.72 7.72
CA ARG A 547 15.92 0.53 6.79
C ARG A 547 15.98 1.64 5.75
N TYR A 548 14.83 2.13 5.31
CA TYR A 548 14.79 3.28 4.41
C TYR A 548 15.29 4.55 5.09
N ALA A 549 14.78 4.88 6.28
CA ALA A 549 15.21 6.05 7.05
C ALA A 549 16.71 6.00 7.38
N ASP A 550 17.24 4.83 7.72
CA ASP A 550 18.65 4.62 8.04
C ASP A 550 19.56 5.01 6.86
N ARG A 551 19.18 4.62 5.64
CA ARG A 551 19.87 5.04 4.41
C ARG A 551 19.78 6.54 4.12
N VAL A 552 18.70 7.20 4.51
CA VAL A 552 18.58 8.67 4.39
C VAL A 552 19.55 9.37 5.34
N LYS A 553 19.75 8.81 6.54
CA LYS A 553 20.65 9.37 7.55
C LYS A 553 22.12 9.32 7.11
N GLU A 554 22.54 8.27 6.41
CA GLU A 554 23.89 8.17 5.82
C GLU A 554 24.24 9.38 4.93
N LEU A 555 23.25 10.10 4.38
CA LEU A 555 23.44 11.30 3.58
C LEU A 555 23.78 12.56 4.39
N GLY A 556 23.30 12.63 5.63
CA GLY A 556 23.43 13.82 6.49
C GLY A 556 24.78 13.93 7.18
N GLY A 557 25.58 12.85 7.19
CA GLY A 557 26.91 12.81 7.77
C GLY A 557 27.97 13.47 6.90
N GLY A 558 28.15 14.78 7.04
CA GLY A 558 29.44 15.42 6.78
C GLY A 558 30.33 15.25 8.01
N ASP A 559 31.53 14.68 7.84
CA ASP A 559 32.59 14.50 8.83
C ASP A 559 32.39 13.37 9.87
N LEU A 560 32.82 12.16 9.51
CA LEU A 560 33.47 11.26 10.47
C LEU A 560 34.98 11.54 10.45
N PRO A 561 35.63 11.80 11.60
CA PRO A 561 37.08 11.91 11.63
C PRO A 561 37.70 10.57 11.26
N THR A 562 38.54 10.58 10.22
CA THR A 562 39.51 9.55 9.89
C THR A 562 40.50 9.43 11.05
N ASN A 563 40.19 8.60 12.05
CA ASN A 563 41.19 8.04 12.95
C ASN A 563 40.56 6.90 13.76
N MET A 564 40.77 5.67 13.29
CA MET A 564 41.17 4.53 14.13
C MET A 564 41.57 3.36 13.21
N GLY A 565 42.83 2.94 13.32
CA GLY A 565 43.29 1.55 13.21
C GLY A 565 43.10 0.84 11.88
N SER A 566 44.19 0.71 11.13
CA SER A 566 44.39 -0.31 10.11
C SER A 566 44.27 -1.73 10.70
N GLU A 567 43.11 -2.36 10.57
CA GLU A 567 42.97 -3.83 10.67
C GLU A 567 42.04 -4.34 9.56
N SER A 568 42.66 -5.07 8.62
CA SER A 568 42.13 -5.98 7.60
C SER A 568 40.64 -5.86 7.22
N GLU A 569 40.40 -5.33 6.02
CA GLU A 569 39.20 -5.55 5.21
C GLU A 569 39.01 -7.07 4.99
N GLN A 570 38.02 -7.64 5.67
CA GLN A 570 37.30 -8.82 5.19
C GLN A 570 35.98 -8.32 4.62
N ASP A 571 35.82 -8.51 3.32
CA ASP A 571 34.63 -8.17 2.55
C ASP A 571 33.35 -8.72 3.19
N ASP A 572 32.56 -7.82 3.80
CA ASP A 572 31.23 -8.13 4.30
C ASP A 572 30.23 -8.13 3.12
N GLU A 573 30.44 -9.06 2.19
CA GLU A 573 29.66 -9.23 0.95
C GLU A 573 28.25 -9.82 1.24
N GLY A 574 28.03 -10.34 2.45
CA GLY A 574 26.78 -11.02 2.85
C GLY A 574 25.56 -10.11 2.94
N GLY A 575 25.71 -8.89 3.50
CA GLY A 575 24.61 -7.92 3.64
C GLY A 575 24.18 -7.28 2.31
N MET A 576 25.14 -7.08 1.40
CA MET A 576 24.89 -6.58 0.04
C MET A 576 24.25 -7.62 -0.88
N SER A 577 24.61 -8.89 -0.70
CA SER A 577 24.06 -10.02 -1.49
C SER A 577 22.61 -10.33 -1.12
N GLN A 578 22.26 -10.28 0.17
CA GLN A 578 20.86 -10.47 0.61
C GLN A 578 19.93 -9.35 0.14
N LEU A 579 20.39 -8.09 0.11
CA LEU A 579 19.56 -6.98 -0.40
C LEU A 579 19.49 -6.92 -1.94
N ARG A 580 20.52 -7.40 -2.66
CA ARG A 580 20.40 -7.65 -4.10
C ARG A 580 19.36 -8.73 -4.39
N SER A 581 19.30 -9.80 -3.60
CA SER A 581 18.28 -10.85 -3.80
C SER A 581 16.86 -10.37 -3.45
N PHE A 582 16.69 -9.48 -2.46
CA PHE A 582 15.39 -8.85 -2.19
C PHE A 582 14.97 -7.86 -3.29
N ASN A 583 15.89 -7.07 -3.86
CA ASN A 583 15.58 -6.18 -5.00
C ASN A 583 15.34 -6.94 -6.32
N GLU A 584 16.03 -8.06 -6.56
CA GLU A 584 15.78 -8.93 -7.72
C GLU A 584 14.44 -9.69 -7.60
N ALA A 585 14.02 -10.01 -6.38
CA ALA A 585 12.69 -10.57 -6.12
C ALA A 585 11.57 -9.53 -6.25
N GLU A 586 11.86 -8.25 -5.98
CA GLU A 586 10.88 -7.16 -6.11
C GLU A 586 10.74 -6.62 -7.54
N MET A 587 11.78 -6.68 -8.39
CA MET A 587 11.72 -6.17 -9.76
C MET A 587 12.00 -7.25 -10.80
N THR A 588 11.01 -8.11 -11.01
CA THR A 588 11.07 -9.11 -12.09
C THR A 588 11.05 -8.40 -13.46
N PRO A 589 11.64 -9.00 -14.52
CA PRO A 589 11.50 -8.51 -15.90
C PRO A 589 10.03 -8.30 -16.31
N GLU A 590 9.12 -9.08 -15.72
CA GLU A 590 7.68 -8.97 -15.90
C GLU A 590 7.10 -7.71 -15.25
N MET A 591 7.60 -7.29 -14.07
CA MET A 591 7.18 -6.05 -13.41
C MET A 591 7.72 -4.80 -14.12
N LEU A 592 8.94 -4.85 -14.67
CA LEU A 592 9.48 -3.79 -15.53
C LEU A 592 8.63 -3.61 -16.80
N ASN A 593 8.26 -4.73 -17.45
CA ASN A 593 7.39 -4.71 -18.61
C ASN A 593 5.98 -4.18 -18.25
N PHE A 594 5.46 -4.56 -17.08
CA PHE A 594 4.20 -4.01 -16.56
C PHE A 594 4.27 -2.49 -16.33
N HIS A 595 5.33 -1.97 -15.69
CA HIS A 595 5.50 -0.53 -15.49
C HIS A 595 5.67 0.25 -16.80
N GLN A 596 6.35 -0.32 -17.79
CA GLN A 596 6.48 0.28 -19.11
C GLN A 596 5.12 0.37 -19.81
N VAL A 597 4.32 -0.71 -19.78
CA VAL A 597 2.96 -0.73 -20.32
C VAL A 597 2.05 0.28 -19.61
N ILE A 598 2.17 0.46 -18.29
CA ILE A 598 1.44 1.50 -17.55
C ILE A 598 1.83 2.90 -18.05
N SER A 599 3.13 3.16 -18.19
CA SER A 599 3.61 4.46 -18.68
C SER A 599 3.13 4.75 -20.11
N GLU A 600 3.08 3.74 -20.98
CA GLU A 600 2.57 3.87 -22.35
C GLU A 600 1.05 4.13 -22.36
N LEU A 601 0.31 3.47 -21.46
CA LEU A 601 -1.14 3.69 -21.28
C LEU A 601 -1.44 5.11 -20.79
N GLU A 602 -0.65 5.65 -19.87
CA GLU A 602 -0.78 7.03 -19.39
C GLU A 602 -0.51 8.05 -20.50
N ILE A 603 0.55 7.85 -21.29
CA ILE A 603 0.86 8.72 -22.44
C ILE A 603 -0.27 8.67 -23.46
N ALA A 604 -0.80 7.48 -23.75
CA ALA A 604 -1.91 7.31 -24.67
C ALA A 604 -3.22 7.95 -24.17
N GLU A 605 -3.49 7.87 -22.86
CA GLU A 605 -4.63 8.53 -22.22
C GLU A 605 -4.50 10.05 -22.31
N ASP A 606 -3.36 10.62 -21.93
CA ASP A 606 -3.15 12.07 -21.96
C ASP A 606 -3.24 12.61 -23.39
N ASN A 607 -2.71 11.88 -24.39
CA ASN A 607 -2.86 12.23 -25.80
C ASN A 607 -4.33 12.19 -26.26
N MET A 608 -5.12 11.19 -25.82
CA MET A 608 -6.54 11.09 -26.13
C MET A 608 -7.34 12.23 -25.51
N LEU A 609 -7.06 12.59 -24.25
CA LEU A 609 -7.73 13.67 -23.56
C LEU A 609 -7.38 15.05 -24.14
N ASP A 610 -6.13 15.28 -24.52
CA ASP A 610 -5.72 16.53 -25.16
C ASP A 610 -6.29 16.66 -26.57
N ASN A 611 -6.36 15.57 -27.34
CA ASN A 611 -7.08 15.56 -28.61
C ASN A 611 -8.58 15.84 -28.43
N HIS A 612 -9.21 15.31 -27.37
CA HIS A 612 -10.61 15.59 -27.06
C HIS A 612 -10.85 17.07 -26.77
N LYS A 613 -9.97 17.72 -25.98
CA LYS A 613 -10.04 19.18 -25.74
C LYS A 613 -9.90 19.99 -27.03
N GLN A 614 -8.90 19.65 -27.87
CA GLN A 614 -8.70 20.31 -29.16
C GLN A 614 -9.92 20.14 -30.08
N THR A 615 -10.57 18.98 -30.04
CA THR A 615 -11.80 18.73 -30.81
C THR A 615 -12.94 19.63 -30.33
N ILE A 616 -13.11 19.79 -29.00
CA ILE A 616 -14.12 20.70 -28.43
C ILE A 616 -13.85 22.14 -28.87
N GLU A 617 -12.60 22.60 -28.78
CA GLU A 617 -12.22 23.96 -29.20
C GLU A 617 -12.47 24.18 -30.70
N ALA A 618 -12.09 23.23 -31.54
CA ALA A 618 -12.35 23.27 -32.98
C ALA A 618 -13.86 23.29 -33.30
N MET A 619 -14.66 22.50 -32.58
CA MET A 619 -16.13 22.51 -32.72
C MET A 619 -16.73 23.84 -32.29
N GLN A 620 -16.23 24.46 -31.23
CA GLN A 620 -16.66 25.79 -30.80
C GLN A 620 -16.33 26.85 -31.85
N ILE A 621 -15.12 26.85 -32.41
CA ILE A 621 -14.73 27.77 -33.47
C ILE A 621 -15.62 27.57 -34.71
N ALA A 622 -15.84 26.32 -35.11
CA ALA A 622 -16.67 26.01 -36.26
C ALA A 622 -18.13 26.44 -36.06
N TYR A 623 -18.67 26.29 -34.85
CA TYR A 623 -19.99 26.78 -34.48
C TYR A 623 -20.10 28.31 -34.58
N HIS A 624 -19.10 29.06 -34.08
CA HIS A 624 -19.13 30.52 -34.21
C HIS A 624 -19.05 30.96 -35.67
N LYS A 625 -18.19 30.33 -36.47
CA LYS A 625 -18.08 30.60 -37.91
C LYS A 625 -19.37 30.28 -38.66
N SER A 626 -20.06 29.19 -38.31
CA SER A 626 -21.32 28.84 -38.95
C SER A 626 -22.44 29.84 -38.63
N VAL A 627 -22.48 30.35 -37.41
CA VAL A 627 -23.40 31.42 -36.99
C VAL A 627 -23.10 32.73 -37.73
N GLU A 628 -21.83 33.14 -37.80
CA GLU A 628 -21.41 34.35 -38.54
C GLU A 628 -21.76 34.26 -40.02
N MET A 629 -21.51 33.10 -40.63
CA MET A 629 -21.91 32.85 -42.02
C MET A 629 -23.43 32.94 -42.19
N LEU A 630 -24.22 32.37 -41.28
CA LEU A 630 -25.67 32.45 -41.37
C LEU A 630 -26.17 33.91 -41.29
N GLN A 631 -25.54 34.75 -40.47
CA GLN A 631 -25.86 36.19 -40.38
C GLN A 631 -25.61 36.93 -41.70
N THR A 632 -24.59 36.56 -42.48
CA THR A 632 -24.34 37.19 -43.79
C THR A 632 -25.48 36.99 -44.80
N THR A 633 -26.36 36.01 -44.56
CA THR A 633 -27.55 35.80 -45.42
C THR A 633 -28.64 36.85 -45.23
N GLU A 634 -28.55 37.67 -44.17
CA GLU A 634 -29.46 38.79 -43.89
C GLU A 634 -29.12 40.04 -44.72
N GLU A 635 -27.96 40.07 -45.39
CA GLU A 635 -27.53 41.19 -46.24
C GLU A 635 -28.14 41.11 -47.65
N VAL A 636 -28.66 42.24 -48.15
CA VAL A 636 -29.22 42.33 -49.50
C VAL A 636 -28.08 42.31 -50.53
N GLY A 637 -27.97 41.20 -51.26
CA GLY A 637 -26.94 41.00 -52.30
C GLY A 637 -25.76 40.12 -51.88
N TYR A 638 -25.90 39.31 -50.82
CA TYR A 638 -24.85 38.38 -50.42
C TYR A 638 -24.52 37.35 -51.53
N ASP A 639 -23.23 37.05 -51.67
CA ASP A 639 -22.73 36.13 -52.69
C ASP A 639 -22.96 34.67 -52.27
N GLN A 640 -23.92 34.02 -52.94
CA GLN A 640 -24.32 32.63 -52.65
C GLN A 640 -23.22 31.62 -52.98
N GLU A 641 -22.40 31.90 -54.00
CA GLU A 641 -21.33 30.98 -54.43
C GLU A 641 -20.17 31.01 -53.43
N VAL A 642 -19.84 32.20 -52.92
CA VAL A 642 -18.88 32.39 -51.83
C VAL A 642 -19.39 31.78 -50.53
N TYR A 643 -20.68 31.92 -50.22
CA TYR A 643 -21.30 31.29 -49.04
C TYR A 643 -21.17 29.76 -49.10
N CYS A 644 -21.58 29.15 -50.22
CA CYS A 644 -21.50 27.70 -50.42
C CYS A 644 -20.06 27.18 -50.31
N ARG A 645 -19.09 27.85 -50.95
CA ARG A 645 -17.68 27.46 -50.86
C ARG A 645 -17.14 27.53 -49.43
N LYS A 646 -17.41 28.61 -48.70
CA LYS A 646 -16.99 28.74 -47.29
C LYS A 646 -17.63 27.68 -46.40
N TRP A 647 -18.86 27.28 -46.71
CA TRP A 647 -19.60 26.28 -45.94
C TRP A 647 -19.03 24.88 -46.18
N GLU A 648 -18.72 24.56 -47.43
CA GLU A 648 -18.04 23.34 -47.83
C GLU A 648 -16.65 23.22 -47.15
N GLU A 649 -15.84 24.27 -47.20
CA GLU A 649 -14.53 24.33 -46.54
C GLU A 649 -14.64 24.09 -45.01
N LEU A 650 -15.66 24.68 -44.37
CA LEU A 650 -15.90 24.51 -42.93
C LEU A 650 -16.33 23.08 -42.59
N LEU A 651 -17.22 22.48 -43.40
CA LEU A 651 -17.66 21.11 -43.23
C LEU A 651 -16.51 20.11 -43.42
N ASP A 652 -15.68 20.28 -44.45
CA ASP A 652 -14.53 19.42 -44.71
C ASP A 652 -13.52 19.48 -43.56
N SER A 653 -13.26 20.69 -43.04
CA SER A 653 -12.40 20.87 -41.87
C SER A 653 -12.93 20.13 -40.63
N MET A 654 -14.25 20.18 -40.39
CA MET A 654 -14.89 19.47 -39.29
C MET A 654 -14.86 17.95 -39.47
N ILE A 655 -15.09 17.45 -40.68
CA ILE A 655 -15.03 16.00 -40.99
C ILE A 655 -13.63 15.46 -40.70
N VAL A 656 -12.58 16.17 -41.11
CA VAL A 656 -11.18 15.78 -40.83
C VAL A 656 -10.93 15.74 -39.32
N THR A 657 -11.34 16.79 -38.60
CA THR A 657 -11.16 16.89 -37.15
C THR A 657 -11.84 15.76 -36.39
N LEU A 658 -13.12 15.49 -36.69
CA LEU A 658 -13.89 14.42 -36.06
C LEU A 658 -13.38 13.02 -36.43
N SER A 659 -12.90 12.83 -37.66
CA SER A 659 -12.30 11.57 -38.10
C SER A 659 -11.00 11.27 -37.36
N ASN A 660 -10.16 12.29 -37.15
CA ASN A 660 -8.95 12.18 -36.34
C ASN A 660 -9.28 11.86 -34.88
N ALA A 661 -10.28 12.53 -34.30
CA ALA A 661 -10.73 12.24 -32.93
C ALA A 661 -11.21 10.79 -32.77
N LYS A 662 -11.99 10.28 -33.74
CA LYS A 662 -12.43 8.89 -33.75
C LYS A 662 -11.26 7.90 -33.83
N LYS A 663 -10.23 8.22 -34.62
CA LYS A 663 -9.01 7.40 -34.72
C LYS A 663 -8.28 7.32 -33.38
N HIS A 664 -8.05 8.45 -32.72
CA HIS A 664 -7.40 8.49 -31.39
C HIS A 664 -8.17 7.68 -30.33
N VAL A 665 -9.50 7.70 -30.36
CA VAL A 665 -10.34 6.86 -29.49
C VAL A 665 -10.15 5.37 -29.80
N GLY A 666 -10.04 5.00 -31.08
CA GLY A 666 -9.77 3.63 -31.50
C GLY A 666 -8.41 3.13 -31.03
N ASP A 667 -7.36 3.94 -31.22
CA ASP A 667 -6.00 3.62 -30.80
C ASP A 667 -5.91 3.41 -29.28
N TYR A 668 -6.53 4.31 -28.50
CA TYR A 668 -6.57 4.17 -27.03
C TYR A 668 -7.31 2.90 -26.58
N LYS A 669 -8.44 2.55 -27.21
CA LYS A 669 -9.17 1.31 -26.92
C LYS A 669 -8.33 0.06 -27.17
N ASN A 670 -7.53 0.04 -28.24
CA ASN A 670 -6.66 -1.08 -28.57
C ASN A 670 -5.56 -1.27 -27.50
N ILE A 671 -4.94 -0.17 -27.06
CA ILE A 671 -3.93 -0.19 -25.99
C ILE A 671 -4.56 -0.68 -24.67
N LEU A 672 -5.77 -0.23 -24.36
CA LEU A 672 -6.50 -0.62 -23.16
C LEU A 672 -6.84 -2.12 -23.16
N ALA A 673 -7.24 -2.67 -24.31
CA ALA A 673 -7.51 -4.10 -24.47
C ALA A 673 -6.22 -4.95 -24.37
N ALA A 674 -5.08 -4.45 -24.88
CA ALA A 674 -3.80 -5.12 -24.79
C ALA A 674 -3.30 -5.22 -23.32
N GLU A 675 -3.45 -4.14 -22.54
CA GLU A 675 -3.13 -4.16 -21.10
C GLU A 675 -4.02 -5.14 -20.34
N GLU A 676 -5.32 -5.17 -20.61
CA GLU A 676 -6.24 -6.06 -19.90
C GLU A 676 -5.89 -7.55 -20.13
N GLN A 677 -5.47 -7.90 -21.35
CA GLN A 677 -4.99 -9.24 -21.67
C GLN A 677 -3.69 -9.60 -20.91
N LEU A 678 -2.78 -8.64 -20.74
CA LEU A 678 -1.56 -8.83 -19.95
C LEU A 678 -1.88 -9.03 -18.46
N SER A 679 -2.77 -8.19 -17.90
CA SER A 679 -3.23 -8.27 -16.50
C SER A 679 -3.89 -9.62 -16.19
N ARG A 680 -4.65 -10.20 -17.14
CA ARG A 680 -5.26 -11.53 -16.98
C ARG A 680 -4.23 -12.67 -17.03
N LYS A 681 -3.16 -12.54 -17.81
CA LYS A 681 -2.09 -13.55 -17.93
C LYS A 681 -1.23 -13.63 -16.66
N THR A 682 -0.93 -12.50 -16.03
CA THR A 682 -0.20 -12.46 -14.75
C THR A 682 -1.01 -13.03 -13.59
N THR A 683 -2.34 -12.89 -13.62
CA THR A 683 -3.23 -13.42 -12.56
C THR A 683 -3.40 -14.95 -12.63
N LYS A 684 -3.23 -15.57 -13.81
CA LYS A 684 -3.36 -17.04 -14.01
C LYS A 684 -2.10 -17.86 -13.74
N ARG A 685 -0.95 -17.20 -13.51
CA ARG A 685 0.36 -17.85 -13.34
C ARG A 685 0.82 -18.01 -11.90
N LYS A 686 -0.01 -17.64 -10.91
CA LYS A 686 0.25 -17.86 -9.49
C LYS A 686 -0.64 -18.95 -8.93
#